data_AF-A0A2S1KTE5-F1
#
_entry.id   AF-A0A2S1KTE5-F1
#
_cell.length_a   1.000
_cell.length_b   1.000
_cell.length_c   1.000
_cell.angle_alpha   90.00
_cell.angle_beta   90.00
_cell.angle_gamma   90.00
#
_symmetry.space_group_name_H-M   'P 1'
#
loop_
_entity.id
_entity.type
_entity.pdbx_description
1 polymer ?
#
loop_
_entity_poly.entity_id
_entity_poly.type
_entity_poly.pdbx_seq_one_letter_code
_entity_poly.pdbx_strand_id
1 'polypeptide(L)'
;MLASVVGAIGTNITTFSTFSSLSPLSYDTVHAADDYTQNLLTVYKIPSAVIQAIIDNSVAFNGKTPKANGKTVTNFTVADFRDLTTVSLANRVKDVDGTYTSMTNDAVATAIGSVQMVNAGALADSNSQTPTGLVSQNFISDSRQTDMVNLLKNGGYATDQWDQQGNRQTVYTTANIWLNQLVALIATNSKLTTLDLTGAFSKVPFDSGFSKAGLLIGMMVNKSATLQSLALGFNPIIATEVQSNAWTYYNYALNLPALTNLDLQSNQLTVLDTQILQNVQNNLTTLNLAGNAISKITTNAEGVFNQATVDLSNADFTNLDPSTHKILASALNSGKGGLELSDTATNQLITASINDGWNDVNVNASGLNKVADQLDSSTVDKIATTKPTLVDDKVMATLVTSNASALTGDSVTQIVKANPNVVDADTLTKLATNNPAAITSDTLEHLASTNATAISPDVISKVGATNPDAITSGLINNLAEAGQLDADTLATIAATKPSVVANLTPEQKETITKVVGADDLSKVQDILDNPNASAPAVPSNPAPTTQGKVSVDKTSLSFGTPNVTDIQATSVIKADTGLRVTGTVTKGQSLRLLASKWTALDGTSSFAPTLQLIGEDAVNNKGVNQAVTAGDSTELLRATDDNVDFDVTLDSVGMTNITGVKAGKTYAGSLTWQLNNLPGTTTN
;
A
#
# COMPACT_ATOMS: atom_id res chain seq x y z
N MET A 1 38.80 -32.50 78.01
CA MET A 1 38.81 -33.73 78.83
C MET A 1 37.36 -33.99 79.24
N LEU A 2 36.70 -35.11 79.04
CA LEU A 2 37.07 -36.49 78.72
C LEU A 2 35.80 -37.19 78.18
N ALA A 3 36.01 -38.37 77.59
CA ALA A 3 35.17 -39.20 76.74
C ALA A 3 33.76 -39.65 77.21
N SER A 4 33.09 -40.34 76.26
CA SER A 4 31.82 -41.10 76.27
C SER A 4 30.61 -40.28 75.79
N VAL A 5 29.93 -40.59 74.68
CA VAL A 5 29.35 -41.88 74.27
C VAL A 5 29.33 -41.99 72.73
N VAL A 6 30.03 -42.98 72.16
CA VAL A 6 29.79 -43.51 70.80
C VAL A 6 29.99 -45.02 70.89
N GLY A 7 28.94 -45.80 70.60
CA GLY A 7 29.00 -47.27 70.68
C GLY A 7 27.72 -47.92 70.17
N ALA A 8 27.69 -48.16 68.85
CA ALA A 8 26.84 -49.05 68.04
C ALA A 8 26.57 -48.29 66.74
N ILE A 9 27.23 -48.57 65.62
CA ILE A 9 27.03 -49.76 64.79
C ILE A 9 28.37 -50.11 64.13
N GLY A 10 28.88 -51.31 64.42
CA GLY A 10 30.07 -51.89 63.80
C GLY A 10 29.71 -52.83 62.66
N THR A 11 30.31 -52.56 61.50
CA THR A 11 30.87 -53.50 60.52
C THR A 11 29.99 -54.59 59.91
N ASN A 12 29.66 -54.42 58.63
CA ASN A 12 29.94 -55.44 57.62
C ASN A 12 30.18 -54.78 56.25
N ILE A 13 31.44 -54.80 55.82
CA ILE A 13 31.83 -54.67 54.42
C ILE A 13 31.50 -56.01 53.76
N THR A 14 30.57 -56.02 52.80
CA THR A 14 30.54 -56.99 51.69
C THR A 14 29.91 -56.32 50.48
N THR A 15 30.62 -56.48 49.36
CA THR A 15 30.33 -56.10 47.99
C THR A 15 28.86 -56.20 47.57
N PHE A 16 28.27 -55.08 47.12
CA PHE A 16 27.12 -55.09 46.22
C PHE A 16 27.50 -54.41 44.90
N SER A 17 28.07 -55.23 44.02
CA SER A 17 28.03 -55.04 42.57
C SER A 17 26.60 -55.22 42.07
N THR A 18 25.75 -54.20 42.17
CA THR A 18 24.47 -54.13 41.44
C THR A 18 24.04 -52.67 41.25
N PHE A 19 24.73 -51.95 40.37
CA PHE A 19 24.13 -50.84 39.61
C PHE A 19 23.66 -51.36 38.24
N SER A 20 22.93 -52.47 38.26
CA SER A 20 22.34 -53.11 37.08
C SER A 20 20.86 -53.37 37.35
N SER A 21 20.11 -52.33 37.75
CA SER A 21 18.64 -52.36 37.72
C SER A 21 17.98 -50.98 37.88
N LEU A 22 18.65 -49.89 37.47
CA LEU A 22 17.87 -48.82 36.88
C LEU A 22 17.63 -49.29 35.45
N SER A 23 16.44 -49.80 35.18
CA SER A 23 15.92 -49.87 33.82
C SER A 23 16.31 -48.55 33.15
N PRO A 24 17.03 -48.54 32.01
CA PRO A 24 17.10 -47.32 31.25
C PRO A 24 15.65 -46.87 31.10
N LEU A 25 15.36 -45.61 31.45
CA LEU A 25 14.10 -44.99 31.05
C LEU A 25 13.87 -45.43 29.61
N SER A 26 12.77 -46.15 29.37
CA SER A 26 12.44 -46.67 28.05
C SER A 26 12.51 -45.49 27.09
N TYR A 27 13.60 -45.41 26.33
CA TYR A 27 13.71 -44.49 25.22
C TYR A 27 12.71 -45.02 24.20
N ASP A 28 11.49 -44.49 24.20
CA ASP A 28 10.47 -44.75 23.18
C ASP A 28 10.87 -44.24 21.77
N THR A 29 12.15 -43.95 21.55
CA THR A 29 12.70 -43.41 20.31
C THR A 29 13.55 -44.45 19.62
N VAL A 30 12.91 -45.46 19.02
CA VAL A 30 13.50 -46.16 17.87
C VAL A 30 13.36 -45.22 16.67
N HIS A 31 14.25 -44.23 16.56
CA HIS A 31 14.54 -43.66 15.24
C HIS A 31 15.38 -44.70 14.52
N ALA A 32 14.93 -45.22 13.37
CA ALA A 32 15.74 -46.19 12.63
C ALA A 32 17.10 -45.53 12.31
N ALA A 33 18.17 -46.03 12.93
CA ALA A 33 19.49 -45.41 12.92
C ALA A 33 20.08 -45.22 11.50
N ASP A 34 19.54 -45.92 10.50
CA ASP A 34 20.07 -45.96 9.14
C ASP A 34 19.24 -45.18 8.10
N ASP A 35 17.94 -44.95 8.31
CA ASP A 35 17.08 -44.17 7.38
C ASP A 35 15.98 -43.37 8.09
N TYR A 36 16.38 -42.32 8.82
CA TYR A 36 15.46 -41.38 9.44
C TYR A 36 14.50 -40.68 8.46
N THR A 37 14.75 -40.77 7.13
CA THR A 37 13.90 -40.10 6.14
C THR A 37 12.51 -40.75 6.04
N GLN A 38 12.38 -42.02 6.41
CA GLN A 38 11.07 -42.70 6.44
C GLN A 38 10.28 -42.44 7.73
N ASN A 39 10.87 -41.74 8.71
CA ASN A 39 10.16 -41.44 9.95
C ASN A 39 8.96 -40.53 9.68
N LEU A 40 7.82 -40.85 10.30
CA LEU A 40 6.65 -39.98 10.33
C LEU A 40 6.94 -38.70 11.12
N LEU A 41 6.43 -37.56 10.68
CA LEU A 41 6.62 -36.29 11.38
C LEU A 41 6.04 -36.31 12.81
N THR A 42 5.02 -37.13 13.06
CA THR A 42 4.41 -37.32 14.39
C THR A 42 5.36 -37.95 15.41
N VAL A 43 6.39 -38.69 14.97
CA VAL A 43 7.42 -39.26 15.85
C VAL A 43 8.22 -38.14 16.54
N TYR A 44 8.41 -37.02 15.85
CA TYR A 44 9.11 -35.83 16.36
C TYR A 44 8.24 -34.96 17.29
N LYS A 45 7.05 -35.44 17.67
CA LYS A 45 6.08 -34.74 18.54
C LYS A 45 5.63 -33.37 18.01
N ILE A 46 5.78 -33.13 16.70
CA ILE A 46 5.26 -31.93 16.04
C ILE A 46 3.73 -31.95 16.17
N PRO A 47 3.09 -30.87 16.66
CA PRO A 47 1.65 -30.81 16.82
C PRO A 47 0.93 -31.11 15.50
N SER A 48 -0.13 -31.91 15.55
CA SER A 48 -0.89 -32.30 14.36
C SER A 48 -1.39 -31.09 13.55
N ALA A 49 -1.72 -29.98 14.22
CA ALA A 49 -2.13 -28.74 13.56
C ALA A 49 -1.01 -28.12 12.71
N VAL A 50 0.24 -28.21 13.17
CA VAL A 50 1.43 -27.72 12.43
C VAL A 50 1.71 -28.62 11.23
N ILE A 51 1.66 -29.95 11.42
CA ILE A 51 1.80 -30.91 10.32
C ILE A 51 0.69 -30.71 9.27
N GLN A 52 -0.54 -30.50 9.72
CA GLN A 52 -1.68 -30.27 8.84
C GLN A 52 -1.53 -28.97 8.04
N ALA A 53 -1.07 -27.88 8.65
CA ALA A 53 -0.79 -26.63 7.95
C ALA A 53 0.24 -26.82 6.83
N ILE A 54 1.32 -27.56 7.10
CA ILE A 54 2.32 -27.91 6.07
C ILE A 54 1.68 -28.72 4.95
N ILE A 55 0.89 -29.75 5.27
CA ILE A 55 0.23 -30.62 4.29
C ILE A 55 -0.72 -29.84 3.37
N ASP A 56 -1.45 -28.87 3.92
CA ASP A 56 -2.45 -28.11 3.18
C ASP A 56 -1.84 -26.97 2.36
N ASN A 57 -0.78 -26.31 2.84
CA ASN A 57 -0.30 -25.03 2.29
C ASN A 57 1.11 -25.09 1.65
N SER A 58 1.84 -26.19 1.82
CA SER A 58 3.17 -26.39 1.21
C SER A 58 3.07 -26.97 -0.20
N VAL A 59 4.15 -26.89 -0.98
CA VAL A 59 4.20 -27.37 -2.37
C VAL A 59 5.42 -28.27 -2.57
N ALA A 60 5.17 -29.47 -3.10
CA ALA A 60 6.21 -30.42 -3.49
C ALA A 60 6.79 -30.08 -4.87
N PHE A 61 7.93 -30.69 -5.21
CA PHE A 61 8.59 -30.51 -6.50
C PHE A 61 7.68 -30.77 -7.72
N ASN A 62 6.65 -31.61 -7.57
CA ASN A 62 5.65 -31.86 -8.61
C ASN A 62 4.56 -30.77 -8.75
N GLY A 63 4.68 -29.65 -8.04
CA GLY A 63 3.76 -28.51 -8.06
C GLY A 63 2.46 -28.72 -7.28
N LYS A 64 2.28 -29.85 -6.59
CA LYS A 64 1.08 -30.17 -5.80
C LYS A 64 1.33 -30.02 -4.31
N THR A 65 0.27 -29.76 -3.55
CA THR A 65 0.33 -29.84 -2.09
C THR A 65 0.48 -31.31 -1.65
N PRO A 66 1.08 -31.58 -0.48
CA PRO A 66 1.09 -32.93 0.09
C PRO A 66 -0.30 -33.54 0.20
N LYS A 67 -1.33 -32.73 0.54
CA LYS A 67 -2.73 -33.17 0.55
C LYS A 67 -3.17 -33.73 -0.81
N ALA A 68 -2.87 -33.00 -1.88
CA ALA A 68 -3.19 -33.44 -3.24
C ALA A 68 -2.35 -34.66 -3.69
N ASN A 69 -1.23 -34.93 -3.02
CA ASN A 69 -0.45 -36.16 -3.15
C ASN A 69 -0.91 -37.28 -2.19
N GLY A 70 -2.07 -37.13 -1.55
CA GLY A 70 -2.66 -38.15 -0.66
C GLY A 70 -2.00 -38.24 0.72
N LYS A 71 -1.22 -37.22 1.11
CA LYS A 71 -0.60 -37.17 2.44
C LYS A 71 -1.57 -36.69 3.50
N THR A 72 -1.44 -37.27 4.68
CA THR A 72 -2.19 -36.98 5.89
C THR A 72 -1.22 -36.88 7.06
N VAL A 73 -1.66 -36.34 8.19
CA VAL A 73 -0.83 -36.25 9.42
C VAL A 73 -0.25 -37.62 9.82
N THR A 74 -0.96 -38.72 9.51
CA THR A 74 -0.57 -40.07 9.92
C THR A 74 0.41 -40.78 8.97
N ASN A 75 0.64 -40.25 7.76
CA ASN A 75 1.50 -40.88 6.76
C ASN A 75 2.58 -39.95 6.15
N PHE A 76 2.68 -38.71 6.64
CA PHE A 76 3.63 -37.73 6.13
C PHE A 76 5.01 -37.90 6.78
N THR A 77 6.01 -38.19 5.95
CA THR A 77 7.37 -38.55 6.36
C THR A 77 8.38 -37.41 6.20
N VAL A 78 9.57 -37.58 6.77
CA VAL A 78 10.70 -36.66 6.54
C VAL A 78 11.09 -36.60 5.07
N ALA A 79 11.05 -37.73 4.35
CA ALA A 79 11.33 -37.78 2.91
C ALA A 79 10.32 -36.94 2.12
N ASP A 80 9.04 -37.02 2.47
CA ASP A 80 7.99 -36.19 1.85
C ASP A 80 8.20 -34.71 2.15
N PHE A 81 8.59 -34.36 3.38
CA PHE A 81 8.92 -32.98 3.74
C PHE A 81 10.12 -32.44 2.96
N ARG A 82 11.17 -33.27 2.76
CA ARG A 82 12.37 -32.89 2.00
C ARG A 82 12.13 -32.77 0.49
N ASP A 83 10.99 -33.26 -0.01
CA ASP A 83 10.58 -33.04 -1.40
C ASP A 83 9.85 -31.69 -1.61
N LEU A 84 9.56 -30.96 -0.54
CA LEU A 84 8.93 -29.65 -0.59
C LEU A 84 9.89 -28.59 -1.15
N THR A 85 9.44 -27.88 -2.18
CA THR A 85 10.07 -26.67 -2.70
C THR A 85 9.52 -25.42 -2.01
N THR A 86 8.27 -25.47 -1.56
CA THR A 86 7.68 -24.45 -0.69
C THR A 86 7.25 -25.10 0.62
N VAL A 87 7.73 -24.57 1.75
CA VAL A 87 7.20 -24.88 3.08
C VAL A 87 6.44 -23.66 3.58
N SER A 88 5.17 -23.84 3.93
CA SER A 88 4.36 -22.78 4.54
C SER A 88 3.76 -23.24 5.86
N LEU A 89 3.93 -22.39 6.87
CA LEU A 89 3.27 -22.46 8.17
C LEU A 89 2.04 -21.56 8.25
N ALA A 90 1.80 -20.77 7.20
CA ALA A 90 0.66 -19.88 7.06
C ALA A 90 -0.51 -20.57 6.36
N ASN A 91 -1.68 -19.92 6.38
CA ASN A 91 -2.76 -20.23 5.45
C ASN A 91 -2.44 -19.56 4.13
N ARG A 92 -2.47 -20.31 3.02
CA ARG A 92 -2.18 -19.78 1.69
C ARG A 92 -3.40 -19.89 0.80
N VAL A 93 -3.78 -18.77 0.20
CA VAL A 93 -4.81 -18.70 -0.83
C VAL A 93 -4.11 -18.40 -2.15
N LYS A 94 -4.42 -19.17 -3.18
CA LYS A 94 -3.90 -18.90 -4.52
C LYS A 94 -4.75 -17.83 -5.18
N ASP A 95 -4.10 -16.78 -5.65
CA ASP A 95 -4.73 -15.65 -6.32
C ASP A 95 -5.00 -15.95 -7.81
N VAL A 96 -5.80 -15.09 -8.45
CA VAL A 96 -6.25 -15.28 -9.85
C VAL A 96 -5.08 -15.28 -10.83
N ASP A 97 -4.05 -14.46 -10.56
CA ASP A 97 -2.81 -14.38 -11.33
C ASP A 97 -1.85 -15.55 -11.06
N GLY A 98 -2.22 -16.45 -10.15
CA GLY A 98 -1.45 -17.62 -9.77
C GLY A 98 -0.43 -17.39 -8.66
N THR A 99 -0.32 -16.17 -8.13
CA THR A 99 0.43 -15.86 -6.91
C THR A 99 -0.29 -16.40 -5.67
N TYR A 100 0.26 -16.16 -4.47
CA TYR A 100 -0.33 -16.62 -3.23
C TYR A 100 -0.35 -15.51 -2.18
N THR A 101 -1.54 -15.28 -1.62
CA THR A 101 -1.73 -14.47 -0.43
C THR A 101 -1.63 -15.34 0.82
N SER A 102 -0.73 -14.95 1.73
CA SER A 102 -0.50 -15.65 2.99
C SER A 102 -1.18 -14.93 4.16
N MET A 103 -1.79 -15.69 5.05
CA MET A 103 -2.44 -15.21 6.27
C MET A 103 -2.01 -16.04 7.47
N THR A 104 -1.96 -15.43 8.64
CA THR A 104 -1.65 -16.12 9.90
C THR A 104 -2.48 -17.39 10.08
N ASN A 105 -1.81 -18.50 10.36
CA ASN A 105 -2.46 -19.71 10.85
C ASN A 105 -2.47 -19.67 12.39
N ASP A 106 -3.64 -19.39 12.98
CA ASP A 106 -3.77 -19.17 14.42
C ASP A 106 -3.38 -20.39 15.27
N ALA A 107 -3.63 -21.60 14.77
CA ALA A 107 -3.27 -22.83 15.46
C ALA A 107 -1.75 -23.03 15.49
N VAL A 108 -1.06 -22.73 14.38
CA VAL A 108 0.40 -22.77 14.32
C VAL A 108 1.02 -21.69 15.20
N ALA A 109 0.54 -20.46 15.11
CA ALA A 109 1.01 -19.35 15.94
C ALA A 109 0.85 -19.65 17.45
N THR A 110 -0.29 -20.23 17.85
CA THR A 110 -0.54 -20.66 19.24
C THR A 110 0.40 -21.77 19.66
N ALA A 111 0.62 -22.77 18.80
CA ALA A 111 1.55 -23.85 19.09
C ALA A 111 2.98 -23.33 19.31
N ILE A 112 3.48 -22.48 18.42
CA ILE A 112 4.83 -21.88 18.53
C ILE A 112 4.91 -20.97 19.76
N GLY A 113 3.92 -20.10 19.99
CA GLY A 113 3.87 -19.17 21.12
C GLY A 113 3.81 -19.86 22.50
N SER A 114 3.33 -21.10 22.56
CA SER A 114 3.28 -21.91 23.79
C SER A 114 4.64 -22.50 24.19
N VAL A 115 5.64 -22.47 23.30
CA VAL A 115 6.96 -23.04 23.58
C VAL A 115 7.78 -22.07 24.44
N GLN A 116 8.16 -22.52 25.64
CA GLN A 116 9.11 -21.79 26.48
C GLN A 116 10.53 -21.91 25.89
N MET A 117 11.03 -20.82 25.33
CA MET A 117 12.39 -20.74 24.76
C MET A 117 13.37 -20.20 25.81
N VAL A 118 14.50 -20.87 26.00
CA VAL A 118 15.59 -20.43 26.88
C VAL A 118 16.93 -20.47 26.15
N ASN A 119 17.87 -19.60 26.52
CA ASN A 119 19.22 -19.63 25.96
C ASN A 119 19.96 -20.87 26.49
N ALA A 120 20.52 -21.70 25.58
CA ALA A 120 21.24 -22.91 25.94
C ALA A 120 22.45 -22.68 26.85
N GLY A 121 23.05 -21.48 26.85
CA GLY A 121 24.15 -21.12 27.76
C GLY A 121 23.77 -21.12 29.25
N ALA A 122 22.47 -20.99 29.58
CA ALA A 122 21.96 -21.01 30.95
C ALA A 122 21.75 -22.43 31.51
N LEU A 123 21.86 -23.48 30.67
CA LEU A 123 21.65 -24.88 31.07
C LEU A 123 22.90 -25.55 31.63
N ALA A 124 24.09 -24.93 31.51
CA ALA A 124 25.31 -25.46 32.09
C ALA A 124 25.28 -25.49 33.64
N ASP A 125 24.44 -24.66 34.28
CA ASP A 125 24.38 -24.50 35.74
C ASP A 125 23.07 -24.99 36.38
N SER A 126 22.09 -25.46 35.60
CA SER A 126 20.78 -25.85 36.15
C SER A 126 20.55 -27.37 36.12
N ASN A 127 20.59 -28.01 37.29
CA ASN A 127 20.08 -29.37 37.54
C ASN A 127 18.54 -29.48 37.41
N SER A 128 17.91 -28.65 36.57
CA SER A 128 16.47 -28.53 36.45
C SER A 128 15.89 -29.65 35.60
N GLN A 129 15.09 -30.53 36.20
CA GLN A 129 14.38 -31.63 35.53
C GLN A 129 13.15 -31.19 34.70
N THR A 130 12.89 -29.88 34.60
CA THR A 130 11.82 -29.36 33.74
C THR A 130 12.28 -29.25 32.29
N PRO A 131 11.51 -29.74 31.29
CA PRO A 131 11.85 -29.64 29.88
C PRO A 131 11.93 -28.15 29.49
N THR A 132 13.14 -27.62 29.38
CA THR A 132 13.40 -26.21 29.07
C THR A 132 13.95 -26.11 27.64
N GLY A 133 13.39 -25.19 26.86
CA GLY A 133 13.64 -25.02 25.42
C GLY A 133 15.06 -24.70 25.04
N LEU A 134 15.80 -25.73 24.61
CA LEU A 134 17.11 -25.58 23.99
C LEU A 134 16.99 -24.87 22.64
N VAL A 135 17.39 -23.61 22.56
CA VAL A 135 17.83 -23.00 21.30
C VAL A 135 19.33 -22.77 21.44
N SER A 136 20.15 -23.67 20.88
CA SER A 136 21.62 -23.59 21.02
C SER A 136 22.22 -22.62 20.01
N GLN A 137 23.11 -21.75 20.49
CA GLN A 137 23.89 -20.83 19.65
C GLN A 137 24.76 -21.57 18.61
N ASN A 138 25.07 -22.86 18.86
CA ASN A 138 25.81 -23.69 17.91
C ASN A 138 25.09 -23.86 16.56
N PHE A 139 23.79 -23.59 16.47
CA PHE A 139 23.00 -23.71 15.24
C PHE A 139 23.11 -22.53 14.27
N ILE A 140 24.01 -21.57 14.53
CA ILE A 140 24.39 -20.55 13.53
C ILE A 140 25.82 -20.84 12.99
N SER A 141 26.50 -21.89 13.48
CA SER A 141 27.86 -22.28 13.06
C SER A 141 27.91 -22.97 11.68
N ASP A 142 29.11 -23.13 11.12
CA ASP A 142 29.33 -23.87 9.87
C ASP A 142 28.89 -25.34 9.93
N SER A 143 28.85 -25.92 11.13
CA SER A 143 28.46 -27.31 11.39
C SER A 143 26.94 -27.52 11.45
N ARG A 144 26.14 -26.44 11.37
CA ARG A 144 24.69 -26.44 11.64
C ARG A 144 23.94 -27.58 10.93
N GLN A 145 24.17 -27.78 9.63
CA GLN A 145 23.44 -28.80 8.88
C GLN A 145 23.70 -30.21 9.41
N THR A 146 24.96 -30.52 9.75
CA THR A 146 25.33 -31.80 10.36
C THR A 146 24.66 -31.99 11.70
N ASP A 147 24.65 -30.97 12.56
CA ASP A 147 24.04 -31.04 13.88
C ASP A 147 22.51 -31.18 13.82
N MET A 148 21.87 -30.52 12.86
CA MET A 148 20.43 -30.65 12.62
C MET A 148 20.04 -32.00 12.01
N VAL A 149 20.86 -32.56 11.12
CA VAL A 149 20.67 -33.94 10.65
C VAL A 149 20.84 -34.93 11.80
N ASN A 150 21.84 -34.75 12.66
CA ASN A 150 22.04 -35.59 13.84
C ASN A 150 20.86 -35.48 14.81
N LEU A 151 20.27 -34.28 14.98
CA LEU A 151 19.05 -34.09 15.77
C LEU A 151 17.89 -34.92 15.23
N LEU A 152 17.68 -34.91 13.90
CA LEU A 152 16.61 -35.66 13.25
C LEU A 152 16.84 -37.18 13.28
N LYS A 153 18.11 -37.62 13.27
CA LYS A 153 18.50 -39.03 13.35
C LYS A 153 18.40 -39.59 14.77
N ASN A 154 18.91 -38.84 15.75
CA ASN A 154 19.17 -39.36 17.09
C ASN A 154 18.18 -38.85 18.14
N GLY A 155 17.26 -37.94 17.78
CA GLY A 155 16.26 -37.37 18.70
C GLY A 155 16.83 -36.42 19.76
N GLY A 156 18.14 -36.12 19.71
CA GLY A 156 18.84 -35.29 20.69
C GLY A 156 20.15 -34.72 20.17
N TYR A 157 20.75 -33.85 20.97
CA TYR A 157 22.01 -33.19 20.65
C TYR A 157 23.19 -33.98 21.19
N ALA A 158 24.16 -34.27 20.33
CA ALA A 158 25.46 -34.77 20.76
C ALA A 158 26.19 -33.67 21.53
N THR A 159 26.42 -33.90 22.82
CA THR A 159 27.32 -33.08 23.65
C THR A 159 28.48 -33.94 24.09
N ASP A 160 29.71 -33.47 23.88
CA ASP A 160 30.86 -34.15 24.42
C ASP A 160 31.00 -33.82 25.90
N GLN A 161 30.79 -34.82 26.74
CA GLN A 161 31.08 -34.76 28.16
C GLN A 161 32.35 -35.55 28.45
N TRP A 162 33.09 -35.09 29.45
CA TRP A 162 34.26 -35.81 29.94
C TRP A 162 33.81 -36.63 31.15
N ASP A 163 34.02 -37.94 31.11
CA ASP A 163 33.75 -38.77 32.28
C ASP A 163 34.74 -38.46 33.43
N GLN A 164 34.49 -39.02 34.61
CA GLN A 164 35.34 -38.81 35.79
C GLN A 164 36.77 -39.35 35.61
N GLN A 165 37.02 -40.11 34.54
CA GLN A 165 38.32 -40.66 34.17
C GLN A 165 39.02 -39.83 33.08
N GLY A 166 38.41 -38.73 32.62
CA GLY A 166 38.95 -37.87 31.58
C GLY A 166 38.84 -38.46 30.17
N ASN A 167 37.92 -39.39 29.92
CA ASN A 167 37.61 -39.82 28.57
C ASN A 167 36.46 -38.99 27.99
N ARG A 168 36.59 -38.63 26.72
CA ARG A 168 35.53 -37.95 25.95
C ARG A 168 34.42 -38.94 25.64
N GLN A 169 33.22 -38.67 26.13
CA GLN A 169 32.00 -39.40 25.81
C GLN A 169 30.99 -38.48 25.13
N THR A 170 30.40 -38.91 24.03
CA THR A 170 29.30 -38.18 23.41
C THR A 170 27.99 -38.58 24.09
N VAL A 171 27.40 -37.63 24.83
CA VAL A 171 26.12 -37.77 25.52
C VAL A 171 25.05 -37.07 24.70
N TYR A 172 23.95 -37.76 24.40
CA TYR A 172 22.82 -37.19 23.70
C TYR A 172 21.80 -36.59 24.66
N THR A 173 21.71 -35.26 24.69
CA THR A 173 20.67 -34.56 25.46
C THR A 173 19.42 -34.46 24.61
N THR A 174 18.30 -35.03 25.07
CA THR A 174 17.03 -34.99 24.33
C THR A 174 16.57 -33.55 24.12
N ALA A 175 16.36 -33.18 22.86
CA ALA A 175 15.67 -31.94 22.52
C ALA A 175 14.16 -32.18 22.69
N ASN A 176 13.65 -32.05 23.91
CA ASN A 176 12.26 -32.43 24.24
C ASN A 176 11.19 -31.50 23.64
N ILE A 177 11.54 -30.62 22.70
CA ILE A 177 10.63 -29.66 22.09
C ILE A 177 10.60 -29.84 20.58
N TRP A 178 9.41 -30.17 20.10
CA TRP A 178 9.09 -30.40 18.70
C TRP A 178 9.51 -29.26 17.76
N LEU A 179 9.59 -28.03 18.27
CA LEU A 179 9.97 -26.85 17.49
C LEU A 179 11.40 -26.96 16.95
N ASN A 180 12.32 -27.54 17.73
CA ASN A 180 13.70 -27.75 17.27
C ASN A 180 13.77 -28.77 16.13
N GLN A 181 12.90 -29.78 16.18
CA GLN A 181 12.79 -30.78 15.12
C GLN A 181 12.23 -30.14 13.84
N LEU A 182 11.22 -29.28 13.96
CA LEU A 182 10.70 -28.50 12.84
C LEU A 182 11.76 -27.57 12.21
N VAL A 183 12.52 -26.85 13.05
CA VAL A 183 13.63 -26.02 12.57
C VAL A 183 14.66 -26.85 11.81
N ALA A 184 15.04 -28.01 12.33
CA ALA A 184 15.98 -28.91 11.66
C ALA A 184 15.43 -29.46 10.34
N LEU A 185 14.13 -29.80 10.26
CA LEU A 185 13.49 -30.21 9.01
C LEU A 185 13.59 -29.12 7.94
N ILE A 186 13.28 -27.86 8.30
CA ILE A 186 13.35 -26.72 7.38
C ILE A 186 14.79 -26.48 6.94
N ALA A 187 15.72 -26.37 7.88
CA ALA A 187 17.11 -25.99 7.62
C ALA A 187 17.92 -27.05 6.86
N THR A 188 17.50 -28.32 6.89
CA THR A 188 18.13 -29.43 6.16
C THR A 188 17.42 -29.76 4.85
N ASN A 189 16.36 -29.03 4.49
CA ASN A 189 15.69 -29.18 3.21
C ASN A 189 16.48 -28.47 2.09
N SER A 190 17.22 -29.24 1.31
CA SER A 190 18.04 -28.75 0.19
C SER A 190 17.25 -28.37 -1.06
N LYS A 191 15.93 -28.62 -1.12
CA LYS A 191 15.05 -28.25 -2.25
C LYS A 191 14.22 -26.99 -1.97
N LEU A 192 14.30 -26.45 -0.76
CA LEU A 192 13.48 -25.33 -0.32
C LEU A 192 13.85 -24.05 -1.07
N THR A 193 12.91 -23.53 -1.87
CA THR A 193 13.02 -22.25 -2.58
C THR A 193 12.14 -21.17 -1.97
N THR A 194 11.07 -21.56 -1.26
CA THR A 194 10.14 -20.64 -0.61
C THR A 194 9.86 -21.08 0.81
N LEU A 195 10.08 -20.20 1.78
CA LEU A 195 9.70 -20.41 3.17
C LEU A 195 8.71 -19.32 3.60
N ASP A 196 7.53 -19.73 4.00
CA ASP A 196 6.45 -18.84 4.41
C ASP A 196 6.13 -19.04 5.89
N LEU A 197 6.54 -18.06 6.70
CA LEU A 197 6.35 -17.98 8.14
C LEU A 197 5.38 -16.84 8.51
N THR A 198 4.50 -16.45 7.60
CA THR A 198 3.52 -15.38 7.82
C THR A 198 2.71 -15.65 9.07
N GLY A 199 2.83 -14.77 10.07
CA GLY A 199 2.15 -14.85 11.37
C GLY A 199 2.57 -15.99 12.29
N ALA A 200 3.54 -16.83 11.91
CA ALA A 200 3.94 -18.01 12.67
C ALA A 200 4.47 -17.68 14.08
N PHE A 201 5.07 -16.50 14.25
CA PHE A 201 5.63 -16.00 15.52
C PHE A 201 4.76 -14.93 16.19
N SER A 202 3.55 -14.65 15.66
CA SER A 202 2.68 -13.57 16.14
C SER A 202 2.25 -13.68 17.62
N LYS A 203 2.28 -14.89 18.19
CA LYS A 203 1.95 -15.17 19.60
C LYS A 203 3.18 -15.51 20.46
N VAL A 204 4.39 -15.34 19.94
CA VAL A 204 5.62 -15.55 20.73
C VAL A 204 5.79 -14.38 21.70
N PRO A 205 6.01 -14.64 23.01
CA PRO A 205 6.21 -13.57 23.97
C PRO A 205 7.61 -12.95 23.83
N PHE A 206 7.65 -11.62 23.78
CA PHE A 206 8.88 -10.84 23.76
C PHE A 206 9.71 -11.05 25.04
N ASP A 207 11.03 -11.06 24.88
CA ASP A 207 12.02 -11.12 25.95
C ASP A 207 13.17 -10.17 25.62
N SER A 208 13.35 -9.12 26.42
CA SER A 208 14.37 -8.09 26.17
C SER A 208 15.80 -8.58 26.30
N GLY A 209 16.03 -9.75 26.92
CA GLY A 209 17.35 -10.36 27.02
C GLY A 209 17.68 -11.31 25.85
N PHE A 210 16.71 -11.65 25.00
CA PHE A 210 16.86 -12.74 24.04
C PHE A 210 15.90 -12.62 22.84
N SER A 211 16.44 -12.39 21.64
CA SER A 211 15.68 -12.44 20.38
C SER A 211 15.31 -13.89 20.04
N LYS A 212 14.05 -14.25 20.27
CA LYS A 212 13.49 -15.59 20.08
C LYS A 212 13.17 -15.84 18.61
N ALA A 213 12.45 -14.92 17.97
CA ALA A 213 12.03 -15.08 16.59
C ALA A 213 13.24 -15.02 15.66
N GLY A 214 14.14 -14.04 15.87
CA GLY A 214 15.34 -13.88 15.05
C GLY A 214 16.23 -15.09 15.07
N LEU A 215 16.53 -15.62 16.25
CA LEU A 215 17.34 -16.83 16.38
C LEU A 215 16.72 -18.03 15.65
N LEU A 216 15.42 -18.26 15.80
CA LEU A 216 14.74 -19.37 15.12
C LEU A 216 14.74 -19.21 13.61
N ILE A 217 14.45 -18.00 13.11
CA ILE A 217 14.49 -17.70 11.67
C ILE A 217 15.91 -17.92 11.15
N GLY A 218 16.93 -17.37 11.81
CA GLY A 218 18.33 -17.56 11.46
C GLY A 218 18.72 -19.04 11.41
N MET A 219 18.31 -19.83 12.40
CA MET A 219 18.54 -21.28 12.41
C MET A 219 17.88 -21.97 11.21
N MET A 220 16.64 -21.61 10.88
CA MET A 220 15.90 -22.17 9.74
C MET A 220 16.57 -21.87 8.39
N VAL A 221 17.10 -20.66 8.19
CA VAL A 221 17.41 -20.18 6.83
C VAL A 221 18.88 -19.85 6.56
N ASN A 222 19.68 -19.51 7.58
CA ASN A 222 21.05 -19.00 7.38
C ASN A 222 21.87 -19.84 6.38
N LYS A 223 22.60 -19.21 5.45
CA LYS A 223 23.39 -19.88 4.39
C LYS A 223 22.60 -20.82 3.47
N SER A 224 21.27 -20.74 3.42
CA SER A 224 20.52 -21.50 2.41
C SER A 224 20.89 -21.02 1.01
N ALA A 225 21.43 -21.94 0.20
CA ALA A 225 21.84 -21.65 -1.17
C ALA A 225 20.68 -21.66 -2.18
N THR A 226 19.50 -22.15 -1.78
CA THR A 226 18.36 -22.36 -2.67
C THR A 226 17.16 -21.46 -2.35
N LEU A 227 17.10 -20.90 -1.14
CA LEU A 227 15.97 -20.09 -0.70
C LEU A 227 15.92 -18.76 -1.45
N GLN A 228 14.87 -18.59 -2.26
CA GLN A 228 14.63 -17.41 -3.11
C GLN A 228 13.57 -16.47 -2.53
N SER A 229 12.64 -17.00 -1.73
CA SER A 229 11.55 -16.24 -1.13
C SER A 229 11.40 -16.58 0.35
N LEU A 230 11.37 -15.54 1.19
CA LEU A 230 11.17 -15.63 2.62
C LEU A 230 10.05 -14.67 3.05
N ALA A 231 8.94 -15.21 3.52
CA ALA A 231 7.82 -14.42 4.04
C ALA A 231 7.78 -14.45 5.57
N LEU A 232 7.89 -13.26 6.16
CA LEU A 232 7.95 -13.00 7.59
C LEU A 232 6.87 -12.00 8.03
N GLY A 233 5.85 -11.76 7.20
CA GLY A 233 4.80 -10.80 7.51
C GLY A 233 3.98 -11.18 8.75
N PHE A 234 3.29 -10.21 9.35
CA PHE A 234 2.36 -10.41 10.48
C PHE A 234 2.99 -11.01 11.74
N ASN A 235 4.28 -10.78 11.98
CA ASN A 235 5.04 -11.18 13.16
C ASN A 235 5.55 -9.96 13.96
N PRO A 236 4.69 -9.27 14.74
CA PRO A 236 5.05 -8.03 15.46
C PRO A 236 6.29 -8.11 16.35
N ILE A 237 6.60 -9.31 16.86
CA ILE A 237 7.79 -9.57 17.66
C ILE A 237 9.09 -9.19 16.92
N ILE A 238 9.12 -9.23 15.58
CA ILE A 238 10.28 -8.80 14.78
C ILE A 238 10.59 -7.34 15.05
N ALA A 239 9.61 -6.45 15.02
CA ALA A 239 9.85 -5.03 15.31
C ALA A 239 10.33 -4.84 16.75
N THR A 240 9.75 -5.55 17.71
CA THR A 240 10.15 -5.44 19.13
C THR A 240 11.59 -5.90 19.35
N GLU A 241 12.00 -7.01 18.74
CA GLU A 241 13.35 -7.55 18.85
C GLU A 241 14.40 -6.68 18.15
N VAL A 242 14.10 -6.21 16.94
CA VAL A 242 14.99 -5.33 16.17
C VAL A 242 15.25 -4.01 16.91
N GLN A 243 14.22 -3.44 17.54
CA GLN A 243 14.30 -2.12 18.15
C GLN A 243 14.84 -2.11 19.59
N SER A 244 14.91 -3.26 20.27
CA SER A 244 15.23 -3.35 21.70
C SER A 244 16.71 -3.52 22.04
N ASN A 245 17.62 -3.51 21.05
CA ASN A 245 19.03 -3.85 21.22
C ASN A 245 19.26 -5.22 21.91
N ALA A 246 18.27 -6.12 21.88
CA ALA A 246 18.34 -7.45 22.50
C ALA A 246 19.45 -8.29 21.85
N TRP A 247 20.66 -8.17 22.38
CA TRP A 247 21.93 -8.71 21.89
C TRP A 247 22.19 -8.49 20.40
N THR A 248 22.94 -7.42 20.18
CA THR A 248 23.69 -7.10 18.96
C THR A 248 24.50 -8.30 18.45
N TYR A 249 24.43 -8.48 17.12
CA TYR A 249 25.44 -9.04 16.21
C TYR A 249 25.12 -10.29 15.36
N TYR A 250 24.08 -11.11 15.61
CA TYR A 250 23.91 -12.36 14.82
C TYR A 250 22.49 -12.86 14.50
N ASN A 251 21.41 -12.22 14.96
CA ASN A 251 20.09 -12.88 14.93
C ASN A 251 19.31 -12.74 13.61
N TYR A 252 19.51 -11.67 12.84
CA TYR A 252 18.82 -11.46 11.54
C TYR A 252 19.76 -11.20 10.38
N ALA A 253 21.07 -11.46 10.52
CA ALA A 253 22.00 -11.38 9.40
C ALA A 253 21.72 -12.53 8.43
N LEU A 254 20.68 -12.37 7.61
CA LEU A 254 20.22 -13.32 6.62
C LEU A 254 21.31 -13.49 5.56
N ASN A 255 22.24 -14.43 5.75
CA ASN A 255 23.18 -14.77 4.70
C ASN A 255 22.49 -15.71 3.70
N LEU A 256 21.73 -15.15 2.77
CA LEU A 256 20.90 -15.87 1.81
C LEU A 256 21.28 -15.48 0.38
N PRO A 257 22.30 -16.13 -0.22
CA PRO A 257 22.86 -15.71 -1.50
C PRO A 257 21.89 -15.82 -2.69
N ALA A 258 20.82 -16.60 -2.56
CA ALA A 258 19.80 -16.76 -3.59
C ALA A 258 18.51 -15.96 -3.32
N LEU A 259 18.42 -15.22 -2.20
CA LEU A 259 17.19 -14.53 -1.82
C LEU A 259 16.92 -13.34 -2.73
N THR A 260 15.78 -13.39 -3.42
CA THR A 260 15.29 -12.32 -4.29
C THR A 260 14.04 -11.64 -3.74
N ASN A 261 13.27 -12.34 -2.90
CA ASN A 261 12.00 -11.84 -2.36
C ASN A 261 11.99 -11.92 -0.84
N LEU A 262 11.90 -10.76 -0.18
CA LEU A 262 11.76 -10.66 1.27
C LEU A 262 10.47 -9.93 1.61
N ASP A 263 9.60 -10.58 2.36
CA ASP A 263 8.36 -9.99 2.86
C ASP A 263 8.40 -9.79 4.37
N LEU A 264 8.31 -8.52 4.78
CA LEU A 264 8.30 -8.05 6.17
C LEU A 264 7.03 -7.25 6.49
N GLN A 265 5.94 -7.47 5.75
CA GLN A 265 4.70 -6.70 5.90
C GLN A 265 4.07 -6.82 7.29
N SER A 266 3.39 -5.77 7.75
CA SER A 266 2.55 -5.78 8.96
C SER A 266 3.26 -6.31 10.21
N ASN A 267 4.55 -5.99 10.35
CA ASN A 267 5.38 -6.32 11.51
C ASN A 267 5.43 -5.20 12.55
N GLN A 268 4.70 -4.10 12.33
CA GLN A 268 4.68 -2.90 13.21
C GLN A 268 6.04 -2.19 13.26
N LEU A 269 6.86 -2.32 12.22
CA LEU A 269 8.13 -1.61 12.11
C LEU A 269 7.87 -0.10 12.02
N THR A 270 8.51 0.67 12.89
CA THR A 270 8.59 2.14 12.78
C THR A 270 9.95 2.62 12.28
N VAL A 271 10.96 1.75 12.36
CA VAL A 271 12.31 1.96 11.85
C VAL A 271 12.71 0.71 11.07
N LEU A 272 13.16 0.89 9.83
CA LEU A 272 13.85 -0.15 9.08
C LEU A 272 15.35 -0.08 9.40
N ASP A 273 15.82 -1.02 10.22
CA ASP A 273 17.25 -1.22 10.41
C ASP A 273 17.83 -2.02 9.24
N THR A 274 18.67 -1.36 8.43
CA THR A 274 19.33 -1.91 7.25
C THR A 274 20.29 -3.07 7.57
N GLN A 275 20.65 -3.30 8.83
CA GLN A 275 21.39 -4.50 9.22
C GLN A 275 20.65 -5.79 8.86
N ILE A 276 19.31 -5.79 8.86
CA ILE A 276 18.50 -6.94 8.42
C ILE A 276 18.72 -7.23 6.92
N LEU A 277 19.06 -6.19 6.14
CA LEU A 277 19.24 -6.27 4.70
C LEU A 277 20.71 -6.46 4.28
N GLN A 278 21.68 -6.27 5.20
CA GLN A 278 23.10 -6.08 4.85
C GLN A 278 23.70 -7.17 3.95
N ASN A 279 23.26 -8.42 4.10
CA ASN A 279 23.78 -9.59 3.39
C ASN A 279 22.90 -10.03 2.21
N VAL A 280 21.72 -9.44 2.03
CA VAL A 280 20.78 -9.74 0.94
C VAL A 280 20.60 -8.56 -0.01
N GLN A 281 21.10 -7.38 0.36
CA GLN A 281 20.77 -6.13 -0.30
C GLN A 281 21.02 -6.08 -1.81
N ASN A 282 22.04 -6.80 -2.29
CA ASN A 282 22.41 -6.80 -3.70
C ASN A 282 21.63 -7.83 -4.54
N ASN A 283 20.88 -8.74 -3.91
CA ASN A 283 20.16 -9.82 -4.59
C ASN A 283 18.65 -9.62 -4.63
N LEU A 284 18.10 -8.78 -3.74
CA LEU A 284 16.67 -8.54 -3.66
C LEU A 284 16.14 -7.90 -4.95
N THR A 285 15.06 -8.49 -5.46
CA THR A 285 14.21 -7.94 -6.52
C THR A 285 12.90 -7.40 -5.94
N THR A 286 12.45 -7.94 -4.81
CA THR A 286 11.28 -7.43 -4.08
C THR A 286 11.57 -7.35 -2.58
N LEU A 287 11.11 -6.25 -1.97
CA LEU A 287 11.10 -6.02 -0.54
C LEU A 287 9.72 -5.48 -0.14
N ASN A 288 8.89 -6.32 0.45
CA ASN A 288 7.57 -5.89 0.92
C ASN A 288 7.66 -5.38 2.37
N LEU A 289 7.38 -4.10 2.59
CA LEU A 289 7.28 -3.46 3.90
C LEU A 289 5.89 -2.88 4.16
N ALA A 290 4.88 -3.25 3.38
CA ALA A 290 3.49 -2.80 3.54
C ALA A 290 2.96 -3.02 4.96
N GLY A 291 2.01 -2.19 5.40
CA GLY A 291 1.42 -2.29 6.74
C GLY A 291 2.37 -1.97 7.89
N ASN A 292 3.58 -1.46 7.63
CA ASN A 292 4.49 -0.94 8.65
C ASN A 292 4.49 0.59 8.62
N ALA A 293 4.45 1.23 9.79
CA ALA A 293 4.49 2.68 9.95
C ALA A 293 5.95 3.21 9.96
N ILE A 294 6.74 2.84 8.96
CA ILE A 294 8.16 3.18 8.89
C ILE A 294 8.29 4.70 8.71
N SER A 295 8.98 5.34 9.65
CA SER A 295 9.33 6.77 9.59
C SER A 295 10.82 7.01 9.39
N LYS A 296 11.64 5.97 9.57
CA LYS A 296 13.10 6.03 9.44
C LYS A 296 13.69 4.78 8.81
N ILE A 297 14.62 4.97 7.89
CA ILE A 297 15.47 3.94 7.30
C ILE A 297 16.92 4.27 7.72
N THR A 298 17.61 3.32 8.35
CA THR A 298 19.02 3.53 8.74
C THR A 298 19.94 3.58 7.51
N THR A 299 21.22 3.94 7.70
CA THR A 299 22.14 4.17 6.57
C THR A 299 22.44 2.90 5.78
N ASN A 300 22.90 3.03 4.53
CA ASN A 300 23.34 1.92 3.65
C ASN A 300 22.25 1.00 3.06
N ALA A 301 21.10 1.53 2.63
CA ALA A 301 20.09 0.76 1.88
C ALA A 301 19.87 1.22 0.43
N GLU A 302 20.64 2.20 -0.07
CA GLU A 302 20.50 2.69 -1.45
C GLU A 302 20.59 1.57 -2.49
N GLY A 303 21.43 0.54 -2.24
CA GLY A 303 21.54 -0.63 -3.12
C GLY A 303 20.20 -1.32 -3.36
N VAL A 304 19.51 -1.72 -2.29
CA VAL A 304 18.17 -2.36 -2.37
C VAL A 304 17.17 -1.44 -3.04
N PHE A 305 17.08 -0.19 -2.56
CA PHE A 305 16.03 0.73 -2.98
C PHE A 305 16.17 1.18 -4.44
N ASN A 306 17.39 1.20 -4.97
CA ASN A 306 17.63 1.52 -6.37
C ASN A 306 17.42 0.34 -7.33
N GLN A 307 17.28 -0.90 -6.83
CA GLN A 307 17.19 -2.10 -7.69
C GLN A 307 15.89 -2.89 -7.52
N ALA A 308 15.35 -2.95 -6.31
CA ALA A 308 14.20 -3.77 -5.97
C ALA A 308 12.90 -3.00 -6.18
N THR A 309 11.80 -3.73 -6.29
CA THR A 309 10.47 -3.18 -6.01
C THR A 309 10.27 -3.19 -4.50
N VAL A 310 10.12 -2.00 -3.91
CA VAL A 310 9.97 -1.80 -2.47
C VAL A 310 8.59 -1.22 -2.20
N ASP A 311 7.81 -1.91 -1.37
CA ASP A 311 6.49 -1.45 -0.93
C ASP A 311 6.60 -0.78 0.44
N LEU A 312 6.34 0.53 0.49
CA LEU A 312 6.27 1.39 1.66
C LEU A 312 4.92 2.12 1.74
N SER A 313 3.86 1.52 1.22
CA SER A 313 2.51 2.09 1.11
C SER A 313 1.94 2.64 2.45
N ASN A 314 2.38 2.12 3.59
CA ASN A 314 1.94 2.57 4.93
C ASN A 314 3.00 3.36 5.72
N ALA A 315 4.07 3.82 5.07
CA ALA A 315 5.09 4.65 5.71
C ALA A 315 4.55 6.00 6.20
N ASP A 316 5.19 6.57 7.22
CA ASP A 316 4.85 7.89 7.77
C ASP A 316 6.11 8.78 7.82
N PHE A 317 6.22 9.68 6.85
CA PHE A 317 7.35 10.59 6.70
C PHE A 317 7.06 12.00 7.23
N THR A 318 6.15 12.14 8.20
CA THR A 318 5.87 13.43 8.86
C THR A 318 7.15 14.06 9.45
N ASN A 319 8.06 13.23 9.97
CA ASN A 319 9.35 13.66 10.51
C ASN A 319 10.52 13.02 9.72
N LEU A 320 10.49 13.15 8.39
CA LEU A 320 11.50 12.60 7.50
C LEU A 320 12.91 13.09 7.87
N ASP A 321 13.86 12.17 8.05
CA ASP A 321 15.26 12.47 8.34
C ASP A 321 16.15 12.43 7.07
N PRO A 322 17.39 12.99 7.11
CA PRO A 322 18.23 13.12 5.91
C PRO A 322 18.63 11.80 5.26
N SER A 323 18.85 10.76 6.07
CA SER A 323 19.28 9.46 5.54
C SER A 323 18.14 8.79 4.80
N THR A 324 16.95 8.81 5.39
CA THR A 324 15.73 8.28 4.78
C THR A 324 15.38 9.04 3.50
N HIS A 325 15.41 10.38 3.55
CA HIS A 325 15.18 11.23 2.38
C HIS A 325 16.12 10.88 1.22
N LYS A 326 17.44 10.82 1.48
CA LYS A 326 18.44 10.50 0.47
C LYS A 326 18.19 9.15 -0.21
N ILE A 327 17.86 8.12 0.57
CA ILE A 327 17.59 6.77 0.06
C ILE A 327 16.37 6.79 -0.87
N LEU A 328 15.26 7.39 -0.41
CA LEU A 328 14.00 7.40 -1.16
C LEU A 328 14.08 8.29 -2.41
N ALA A 329 14.70 9.47 -2.30
CA ALA A 329 14.90 10.37 -3.44
C ALA A 329 15.79 9.71 -4.51
N SER A 330 16.87 9.02 -4.09
CA SER A 330 17.73 8.24 -5.00
C SER A 330 16.94 7.14 -5.72
N ALA A 331 16.14 6.39 -4.97
CA ALA A 331 15.31 5.30 -5.50
C ALA A 331 14.36 5.81 -6.58
N LEU A 332 13.65 6.89 -6.28
CA LEU A 332 12.69 7.49 -7.19
C LEU A 332 13.37 7.99 -8.47
N ASN A 333 14.49 8.70 -8.32
CA ASN A 333 15.29 9.23 -9.43
C ASN A 333 15.94 8.15 -10.30
N SER A 334 16.32 7.00 -9.73
CA SER A 334 17.14 5.99 -10.41
C SER A 334 16.45 5.34 -11.61
N GLY A 335 15.11 5.29 -11.62
CA GLY A 335 14.36 4.59 -12.67
C GLY A 335 14.40 3.06 -12.59
N LYS A 336 15.27 2.47 -11.76
CA LYS A 336 15.64 1.04 -11.83
C LYS A 336 14.90 0.14 -10.85
N GLY A 337 14.46 0.67 -9.72
CA GLY A 337 13.57 0.02 -8.75
C GLY A 337 12.15 0.60 -8.79
N GLY A 338 11.19 -0.19 -8.33
CA GLY A 338 9.83 0.27 -8.02
C GLY A 338 9.78 0.76 -6.58
N LEU A 339 9.14 1.91 -6.33
CA LEU A 339 8.92 2.40 -4.99
C LEU A 339 7.43 2.70 -4.86
N GLU A 340 6.72 1.88 -4.09
CA GLU A 340 5.30 2.07 -3.83
C GLU A 340 5.13 2.85 -2.53
N LEU A 341 4.44 3.99 -2.62
CA LEU A 341 4.15 4.90 -1.52
C LEU A 341 2.67 5.25 -1.55
N SER A 342 2.09 5.55 -0.38
CA SER A 342 0.79 6.23 -0.33
C SER A 342 0.92 7.69 -0.77
N ASP A 343 -0.19 8.28 -1.20
CA ASP A 343 -0.26 9.70 -1.55
C ASP A 343 0.29 10.58 -0.42
N THR A 344 -0.04 10.28 0.84
CA THR A 344 0.49 11.02 2.00
C THR A 344 2.01 10.94 2.09
N ALA A 345 2.59 9.74 2.01
CA ALA A 345 4.04 9.55 2.07
C ALA A 345 4.76 10.18 0.87
N THR A 346 4.17 10.10 -0.32
CA THR A 346 4.65 10.77 -1.53
C THR A 346 4.69 12.29 -1.33
N ASN A 347 3.60 12.92 -0.91
CA ASN A 347 3.54 14.37 -0.73
C ASN A 347 4.52 14.87 0.37
N GLN A 348 4.73 14.08 1.43
CA GLN A 348 5.76 14.36 2.44
C GLN A 348 7.18 14.30 1.86
N LEU A 349 7.51 13.26 1.08
CA LEU A 349 8.82 13.10 0.44
C LEU A 349 9.11 14.22 -0.58
N ILE A 350 8.11 14.57 -1.41
CA ILE A 350 8.26 15.61 -2.43
C ILE A 350 8.37 16.98 -1.77
N THR A 351 7.53 17.30 -0.77
CA THR A 351 7.66 18.53 0.02
C THR A 351 9.03 18.66 0.68
N ALA A 352 9.59 17.56 1.20
CA ALA A 352 10.94 17.58 1.74
C ALA A 352 11.99 17.88 0.65
N SER A 353 11.88 17.23 -0.51
CA SER A 353 12.84 17.33 -1.63
C SER A 353 12.93 18.71 -2.28
N ILE A 354 11.88 19.53 -2.15
CA ILE A 354 11.89 20.89 -2.69
C ILE A 354 12.51 21.91 -1.73
N ASN A 355 12.62 21.60 -0.43
CA ASN A 355 13.28 22.47 0.53
C ASN A 355 14.81 22.43 0.36
N ASP A 356 15.47 23.59 0.32
CA ASP A 356 16.94 23.70 0.14
C ASP A 356 17.78 23.25 1.34
N GLY A 357 17.16 22.65 2.37
CA GLY A 357 17.84 22.16 3.57
C GLY A 357 18.52 20.79 3.41
N TRP A 358 18.32 20.10 2.27
CA TRP A 358 18.82 18.76 2.02
C TRP A 358 19.93 18.81 0.95
N ASN A 359 21.19 18.67 1.38
CA ASN A 359 22.36 19.02 0.56
C ASN A 359 22.92 17.87 -0.34
N ASP A 360 22.35 16.66 -0.31
CA ASP A 360 22.93 15.51 -1.01
C ASP A 360 22.14 15.05 -2.24
N VAL A 361 20.86 14.66 -2.10
CA VAL A 361 20.06 14.11 -3.20
C VAL A 361 18.61 14.53 -3.07
N ASN A 362 18.10 15.31 -4.03
CA ASN A 362 16.69 15.69 -4.12
C ASN A 362 16.00 14.97 -5.28
N VAL A 363 14.67 14.82 -5.20
CA VAL A 363 13.87 14.32 -6.32
C VAL A 363 14.01 15.25 -7.53
N ASN A 364 14.32 14.68 -8.69
CA ASN A 364 14.43 15.38 -9.97
C ASN A 364 13.14 15.18 -10.80
N ALA A 365 13.06 15.80 -11.98
CA ALA A 365 11.85 15.73 -12.83
C ALA A 365 11.49 14.28 -13.21
N SER A 366 12.48 13.44 -13.49
CA SER A 366 12.25 12.01 -13.76
C SER A 366 11.67 11.26 -12.56
N GLY A 367 12.09 11.60 -11.34
CA GLY A 367 11.53 11.04 -10.13
C GLY A 367 10.10 11.54 -9.88
N LEU A 368 9.87 12.85 -10.01
CA LEU A 368 8.57 13.47 -9.81
C LEU A 368 7.52 12.91 -10.78
N ASN A 369 7.90 12.66 -12.03
CA ASN A 369 7.05 12.09 -13.07
C ASN A 369 6.41 10.75 -12.68
N LYS A 370 7.12 9.93 -11.88
CA LYS A 370 6.61 8.62 -11.43
C LYS A 370 5.48 8.72 -10.41
N VAL A 371 5.33 9.88 -9.77
CA VAL A 371 4.44 10.07 -8.62
C VAL A 371 3.58 11.33 -8.76
N ALA A 372 3.56 11.94 -9.95
CA ALA A 372 2.83 13.17 -10.22
C ALA A 372 1.30 12.99 -10.07
N ASP A 373 0.81 11.79 -10.34
CA ASP A 373 -0.58 11.38 -10.17
C ASP A 373 -1.02 11.31 -8.69
N GLN A 374 -0.08 11.26 -7.75
CA GLN A 374 -0.33 11.19 -6.30
C GLN A 374 -0.23 12.55 -5.58
N LEU A 375 0.13 13.63 -6.29
CA LEU A 375 0.39 14.93 -5.64
C LEU A 375 -0.91 15.62 -5.20
N ASP A 376 -0.90 16.23 -4.02
CA ASP A 376 -1.98 17.13 -3.61
C ASP A 376 -1.72 18.58 -4.08
N SER A 377 -2.76 19.40 -4.07
CA SER A 377 -2.66 20.79 -4.52
C SER A 377 -1.66 21.62 -3.70
N SER A 378 -1.57 21.35 -2.39
CA SER A 378 -0.62 22.01 -1.49
C SER A 378 0.83 21.74 -1.89
N THR A 379 1.13 20.50 -2.29
CA THR A 379 2.46 20.10 -2.73
C THR A 379 2.78 20.66 -4.10
N VAL A 380 1.82 20.66 -5.04
CA VAL A 380 1.99 21.30 -6.35
C VAL A 380 2.21 22.81 -6.21
N ASP A 381 1.46 23.50 -5.36
CA ASP A 381 1.65 24.94 -5.08
C ASP A 381 3.05 25.22 -4.51
N LYS A 382 3.55 24.37 -3.61
CA LYS A 382 4.92 24.49 -3.09
C LYS A 382 5.97 24.25 -4.17
N ILE A 383 5.80 23.24 -5.04
CA ILE A 383 6.71 23.02 -6.17
C ILE A 383 6.73 24.27 -7.06
N ALA A 384 5.55 24.77 -7.43
CA ALA A 384 5.40 25.93 -8.31
C ALA A 384 6.04 27.20 -7.74
N THR A 385 6.00 27.39 -6.42
CA THR A 385 6.57 28.58 -5.76
C THR A 385 8.05 28.46 -5.43
N THR A 386 8.57 27.26 -5.19
CA THR A 386 9.96 27.05 -4.74
C THR A 386 10.88 26.54 -5.86
N LYS A 387 10.43 25.58 -6.65
CA LYS A 387 11.22 24.92 -7.72
C LYS A 387 10.35 24.60 -8.94
N PRO A 388 9.73 25.60 -9.59
CA PRO A 388 8.80 25.37 -10.69
C PRO A 388 9.42 24.66 -11.90
N THR A 389 10.73 24.80 -12.11
CA THR A 389 11.45 24.09 -13.19
C THR A 389 11.56 22.57 -12.99
N LEU A 390 11.16 22.06 -11.82
CA LEU A 390 11.03 20.62 -11.58
C LEU A 390 9.85 20.00 -12.34
N VAL A 391 8.84 20.81 -12.68
CA VAL A 391 7.73 20.42 -13.53
C VAL A 391 8.20 20.55 -14.98
N ASP A 392 8.51 19.41 -15.60
CA ASP A 392 8.74 19.32 -17.05
C ASP A 392 7.42 19.08 -17.81
N ASP A 393 7.50 19.00 -19.13
CA ASP A 393 6.38 18.71 -20.03
C ASP A 393 5.65 17.41 -19.65
N LYS A 394 6.41 16.37 -19.28
CA LYS A 394 5.83 15.08 -18.94
C LYS A 394 5.17 15.07 -17.55
N VAL A 395 5.74 15.75 -16.55
CA VAL A 395 5.10 15.97 -15.25
C VAL A 395 3.80 16.76 -15.44
N MET A 396 3.83 17.84 -16.22
CA MET A 396 2.65 18.66 -16.50
C MET A 396 1.56 17.83 -17.20
N ALA A 397 1.92 17.05 -18.22
CA ALA A 397 0.98 16.16 -18.90
C ALA A 397 0.32 15.13 -17.96
N THR A 398 1.10 14.53 -17.04
CA THR A 398 0.56 13.60 -16.04
C THR A 398 -0.39 14.31 -15.06
N LEU A 399 -0.01 15.49 -14.55
CA LEU A 399 -0.87 16.29 -13.67
C LEU A 399 -2.18 16.62 -14.37
N VAL A 400 -2.14 17.13 -15.59
CA VAL A 400 -3.33 17.50 -16.37
C VAL A 400 -4.24 16.29 -16.65
N THR A 401 -3.67 15.11 -16.89
CA THR A 401 -4.45 13.93 -17.31
C THR A 401 -4.99 13.11 -16.13
N SER A 402 -4.15 12.88 -15.12
CA SER A 402 -4.44 11.95 -14.03
C SER A 402 -4.79 12.64 -12.72
N ASN A 403 -4.43 13.91 -12.56
CA ASN A 403 -4.52 14.61 -11.28
C ASN A 403 -4.79 16.11 -11.42
N ALA A 404 -5.72 16.47 -12.32
CA ALA A 404 -5.92 17.86 -12.71
C ALA A 404 -6.36 18.75 -11.55
N SER A 405 -7.07 18.18 -10.56
CA SER A 405 -7.52 18.89 -9.35
C SER A 405 -6.39 19.40 -8.45
N ALA A 406 -5.17 18.87 -8.58
CA ALA A 406 -4.01 19.38 -7.87
C ALA A 406 -3.49 20.71 -8.45
N LEU A 407 -3.84 21.03 -9.69
CA LEU A 407 -3.45 22.29 -10.34
C LEU A 407 -4.37 23.43 -9.90
N THR A 408 -3.78 24.47 -9.33
CA THR A 408 -4.44 25.75 -9.02
C THR A 408 -4.11 26.78 -10.10
N GLY A 409 -4.91 27.85 -10.22
CA GLY A 409 -4.59 28.94 -11.14
C GLY A 409 -3.22 29.57 -10.87
N ASP A 410 -2.87 29.71 -9.59
CA ASP A 410 -1.59 30.28 -9.17
C ASP A 410 -0.43 29.33 -9.50
N SER A 411 -0.53 28.03 -9.19
CA SER A 411 0.53 27.07 -9.49
C SER A 411 0.80 26.96 -10.99
N VAL A 412 -0.24 26.86 -11.83
CA VAL A 412 -0.08 26.83 -13.30
C VAL A 412 0.61 28.11 -13.78
N THR A 413 0.17 29.27 -13.30
CA THR A 413 0.77 30.56 -13.67
C THR A 413 2.26 30.61 -13.32
N GLN A 414 2.65 30.15 -12.12
CA GLN A 414 4.06 30.15 -11.69
C GLN A 414 4.92 29.15 -12.46
N ILE A 415 4.40 27.95 -12.71
CA ILE A 415 5.08 26.92 -13.51
C ILE A 415 5.33 27.44 -14.93
N VAL A 416 4.31 28.00 -15.57
CA VAL A 416 4.39 28.58 -16.92
C VAL A 416 5.35 29.77 -16.97
N LYS A 417 5.37 30.63 -15.96
CA LYS A 417 6.33 31.75 -15.87
C LYS A 417 7.78 31.29 -15.80
N ALA A 418 8.04 30.16 -15.15
CA ALA A 418 9.38 29.60 -15.05
C ALA A 418 9.78 28.76 -16.27
N ASN A 419 8.82 28.08 -16.89
CA ASN A 419 9.06 27.18 -18.02
C ASN A 419 7.86 27.18 -18.99
N PRO A 420 7.75 28.15 -19.91
CA PRO A 420 6.56 28.33 -20.75
C PRO A 420 6.34 27.21 -21.77
N ASN A 421 7.35 26.38 -22.03
CA ASN A 421 7.27 25.27 -22.99
C ASN A 421 6.65 23.99 -22.41
N VAL A 422 6.35 23.94 -21.09
CA VAL A 422 5.68 22.78 -20.47
C VAL A 422 4.19 22.70 -20.80
N VAL A 423 3.64 23.77 -21.37
CA VAL A 423 2.26 23.85 -21.84
C VAL A 423 2.29 24.10 -23.33
N ASP A 424 1.89 23.09 -24.10
CA ASP A 424 1.55 23.19 -25.51
C ASP A 424 0.02 23.28 -25.70
N ALA A 425 -0.42 23.38 -26.95
CA ALA A 425 -1.85 23.50 -27.28
C ALA A 425 -2.68 22.28 -26.81
N ASP A 426 -2.12 21.06 -26.87
CA ASP A 426 -2.80 19.84 -26.42
C ASP A 426 -2.93 19.82 -24.89
N THR A 427 -1.85 20.13 -24.18
CA THR A 427 -1.83 20.25 -22.72
C THR A 427 -2.82 21.30 -22.24
N LEU A 428 -2.88 22.47 -22.89
CA LEU A 428 -3.81 23.54 -22.54
C LEU A 428 -5.26 23.15 -22.84
N THR A 429 -5.53 22.44 -23.93
CA THR A 429 -6.86 21.89 -24.26
C THR A 429 -7.33 20.86 -23.23
N LYS A 430 -6.43 19.96 -22.81
CA LYS A 430 -6.72 18.97 -21.76
C LYS A 430 -6.93 19.65 -20.40
N LEU A 431 -6.14 20.66 -20.07
CA LEU A 431 -6.31 21.44 -18.84
C LEU A 431 -7.65 22.18 -18.83
N ALA A 432 -8.05 22.80 -19.95
CA ALA A 432 -9.35 23.44 -20.09
C ALA A 432 -10.51 22.45 -19.90
N THR A 433 -10.31 21.18 -20.27
CA THR A 433 -11.31 20.12 -20.12
C THR A 433 -11.36 19.58 -18.69
N ASN A 434 -10.20 19.29 -18.09
CA ASN A 434 -10.09 18.55 -16.84
C ASN A 434 -10.10 19.46 -15.60
N ASN A 435 -9.60 20.69 -15.72
CA ASN A 435 -9.62 21.69 -14.66
C ASN A 435 -9.57 23.14 -15.22
N PRO A 436 -10.68 23.63 -15.78
CA PRO A 436 -10.73 24.96 -16.43
C PRO A 436 -10.43 26.13 -15.49
N ALA A 437 -10.68 25.99 -14.18
CA ALA A 437 -10.42 27.02 -13.19
C ALA A 437 -8.91 27.28 -12.97
N ALA A 438 -8.05 26.34 -13.36
CA ALA A 438 -6.61 26.51 -13.30
C ALA A 438 -6.04 27.37 -14.44
N ILE A 439 -6.84 27.68 -15.46
CA ILE A 439 -6.45 28.59 -16.55
C ILE A 439 -6.86 30.00 -16.16
N THR A 440 -5.89 30.85 -15.82
CA THR A 440 -6.13 32.26 -15.47
C THR A 440 -5.81 33.19 -16.64
N SER A 441 -6.27 34.44 -16.56
CA SER A 441 -5.85 35.49 -17.51
C SER A 441 -4.33 35.64 -17.53
N ASP A 442 -3.69 35.66 -16.36
CA ASP A 442 -2.24 35.76 -16.22
C ASP A 442 -1.50 34.61 -16.91
N THR A 443 -2.05 33.40 -16.85
CA THR A 443 -1.49 32.23 -17.55
C THR A 443 -1.51 32.44 -19.06
N LEU A 444 -2.67 32.81 -19.61
CA LEU A 444 -2.84 33.00 -21.06
C LEU A 444 -2.05 34.20 -21.57
N GLU A 445 -2.04 35.31 -20.84
CA GLU A 445 -1.26 36.50 -21.18
C GLU A 445 0.24 36.21 -21.18
N HIS A 446 0.74 35.41 -20.23
CA HIS A 446 2.15 35.00 -20.22
C HIS A 446 2.49 34.05 -21.36
N LEU A 447 1.65 33.05 -21.64
CA LEU A 447 1.83 32.17 -22.80
C LEU A 447 1.81 32.95 -24.10
N ALA A 448 0.89 33.91 -24.27
CA ALA A 448 0.82 34.74 -25.46
C ALA A 448 2.09 35.56 -25.73
N SER A 449 2.85 35.92 -24.68
CA SER A 449 4.10 36.66 -24.82
C SER A 449 5.35 35.78 -24.93
N THR A 450 5.30 34.52 -24.49
CA THR A 450 6.48 33.64 -24.36
C THR A 450 6.41 32.34 -25.15
N ASN A 451 5.21 31.80 -25.37
CA ASN A 451 4.93 30.60 -26.15
C ASN A 451 3.56 30.72 -26.84
N ALA A 452 3.41 31.74 -27.68
CA ALA A 452 2.15 32.07 -28.32
C ALA A 452 1.57 30.93 -29.18
N THR A 453 2.41 30.02 -29.67
CA THR A 453 1.98 28.85 -30.47
C THR A 453 1.12 27.85 -29.70
N ALA A 454 1.14 27.89 -28.35
CA ALA A 454 0.23 27.11 -27.51
C ALA A 454 -1.21 27.63 -27.54
N ILE A 455 -1.44 28.86 -28.03
CA ILE A 455 -2.75 29.52 -28.05
C ILE A 455 -3.29 29.51 -29.49
N SER A 456 -3.93 28.41 -29.86
CA SER A 456 -4.62 28.30 -31.15
C SER A 456 -6.09 28.76 -31.05
N PRO A 457 -6.77 29.01 -32.20
CA PRO A 457 -8.21 29.22 -32.22
C PRO A 457 -9.00 28.12 -31.50
N ASP A 458 -8.62 26.86 -31.66
CA ASP A 458 -9.28 25.72 -30.98
C ASP A 458 -9.14 25.81 -29.46
N VAL A 459 -7.93 26.16 -28.97
CA VAL A 459 -7.68 26.38 -27.54
C VAL A 459 -8.52 27.53 -27.02
N ILE A 460 -8.57 28.67 -27.73
CA ILE A 460 -9.37 29.84 -27.34
C ILE A 460 -10.86 29.47 -27.31
N SER A 461 -11.34 28.73 -28.31
CA SER A 461 -12.72 28.24 -28.34
C SER A 461 -13.03 27.37 -27.12
N LYS A 462 -12.13 26.43 -26.80
CA LYS A 462 -12.30 25.52 -25.67
C LYS A 462 -12.26 26.26 -24.33
N VAL A 463 -11.27 27.11 -24.11
CA VAL A 463 -11.14 27.94 -22.91
C VAL A 463 -12.32 28.89 -22.79
N GLY A 464 -12.74 29.54 -23.87
CA GLY A 464 -13.89 30.43 -23.89
C GLY A 464 -15.19 29.73 -23.50
N ALA A 465 -15.35 28.45 -23.86
CA ALA A 465 -16.51 27.65 -23.47
C ALA A 465 -16.50 27.23 -21.98
N THR A 466 -15.32 27.05 -21.37
CA THR A 466 -15.20 26.50 -20.00
C THR A 466 -14.81 27.52 -18.94
N ASN A 467 -14.06 28.55 -19.30
CA ASN A 467 -13.61 29.64 -18.45
C ASN A 467 -13.39 30.94 -19.27
N PRO A 468 -14.49 31.58 -19.75
CA PRO A 468 -14.40 32.80 -20.56
C PRO A 468 -13.74 33.97 -19.83
N ASP A 469 -13.71 33.97 -18.49
CA ASP A 469 -13.11 35.05 -17.71
C ASP A 469 -11.59 35.13 -17.84
N ALA A 470 -10.93 34.01 -18.20
CA ALA A 470 -9.51 34.00 -18.53
C ALA A 470 -9.18 34.78 -19.82
N ILE A 471 -10.15 34.98 -20.72
CA ILE A 471 -9.96 35.75 -21.97
C ILE A 471 -10.11 37.24 -21.65
N THR A 472 -9.03 37.99 -21.80
CA THR A 472 -8.95 39.44 -21.52
C THR A 472 -8.41 40.20 -22.73
N SER A 473 -8.44 41.54 -22.68
CA SER A 473 -7.81 42.36 -23.71
C SER A 473 -6.28 42.23 -23.71
N GLY A 474 -5.69 41.85 -22.57
CA GLY A 474 -4.25 41.57 -22.46
C GLY A 474 -3.83 40.42 -23.37
N LEU A 475 -4.64 39.36 -23.46
CA LEU A 475 -4.39 38.23 -24.36
C LEU A 475 -4.29 38.69 -25.82
N ILE A 476 -5.26 39.51 -26.29
CA ILE A 476 -5.28 40.02 -27.67
C ILE A 476 -4.02 40.83 -27.96
N ASN A 477 -3.68 41.76 -27.06
CA ASN A 477 -2.49 42.60 -27.21
C ASN A 477 -1.20 41.78 -27.30
N ASN A 478 -1.02 40.81 -26.40
CA ASN A 478 0.20 40.01 -26.36
C ASN A 478 0.33 39.11 -27.60
N LEU A 479 -0.77 38.53 -28.09
CA LEU A 479 -0.76 37.78 -29.35
C LEU A 479 -0.42 38.67 -30.55
N ALA A 480 -0.91 39.91 -30.57
CA ALA A 480 -0.60 40.88 -31.60
C ALA A 480 0.89 41.26 -31.58
N GLU A 481 1.44 41.56 -30.39
CA GLU A 481 2.86 41.87 -30.20
C GLU A 481 3.78 40.69 -30.56
N ALA A 482 3.34 39.45 -30.29
CA ALA A 482 4.03 38.23 -30.69
C ALA A 482 3.89 37.91 -32.19
N GLY A 483 3.09 38.67 -32.95
CA GLY A 483 2.80 38.41 -34.36
C GLY A 483 2.06 37.09 -34.61
N GLN A 484 1.29 36.61 -33.63
CA GLN A 484 0.48 35.38 -33.71
C GLN A 484 -1.03 35.67 -33.72
N LEU A 485 -1.44 36.94 -33.68
CA LEU A 485 -2.84 37.32 -33.86
C LEU A 485 -3.17 37.37 -35.36
N ASP A 486 -3.92 36.39 -35.85
CA ASP A 486 -4.52 36.39 -37.19
C ASP A 486 -6.03 36.67 -37.13
N ALA A 487 -6.67 36.76 -38.30
CA ALA A 487 -8.10 37.04 -38.38
C ALA A 487 -8.96 35.94 -37.74
N ASP A 488 -8.57 34.67 -37.85
CA ASP A 488 -9.33 33.52 -37.34
C ASP A 488 -9.25 33.46 -35.81
N THR A 489 -8.09 33.73 -35.25
CA THR A 489 -7.84 33.85 -33.81
C THR A 489 -8.66 35.00 -33.23
N LEU A 490 -8.60 36.19 -33.83
CA LEU A 490 -9.37 37.35 -33.37
C LEU A 490 -10.88 37.13 -33.52
N ALA A 491 -11.32 36.49 -34.61
CA ALA A 491 -12.72 36.13 -34.81
C ALA A 491 -13.21 35.14 -33.74
N THR A 492 -12.37 34.17 -33.36
CA THR A 492 -12.69 33.20 -32.32
C THR A 492 -12.77 33.86 -30.94
N ILE A 493 -11.89 34.81 -30.62
CA ILE A 493 -11.99 35.63 -29.41
C ILE A 493 -13.27 36.47 -29.42
N ALA A 494 -13.59 37.12 -30.55
CA ALA A 494 -14.82 37.90 -30.70
C ALA A 494 -16.08 37.03 -30.54
N ALA A 495 -16.07 35.80 -31.05
CA ALA A 495 -17.20 34.87 -30.93
C ALA A 495 -17.37 34.34 -29.50
N THR A 496 -16.28 34.08 -28.78
CA THR A 496 -16.31 33.55 -27.41
C THR A 496 -16.58 34.62 -26.36
N LYS A 497 -15.99 35.82 -26.49
CA LYS A 497 -16.17 36.93 -25.56
C LYS A 497 -16.14 38.29 -26.29
N PRO A 498 -17.23 38.65 -26.98
CA PRO A 498 -17.29 39.86 -27.81
C PRO A 498 -16.98 41.15 -27.05
N SER A 499 -17.33 41.21 -25.76
CA SER A 499 -17.08 42.37 -24.91
C SER A 499 -15.59 42.72 -24.77
N VAL A 500 -14.69 41.73 -24.86
CA VAL A 500 -13.25 41.98 -24.78
C VAL A 500 -12.76 42.74 -26.02
N VAL A 501 -13.26 42.39 -27.21
CA VAL A 501 -12.90 43.09 -28.46
C VAL A 501 -13.58 44.45 -28.55
N ALA A 502 -14.83 44.54 -28.11
CA ALA A 502 -15.60 45.80 -28.10
C ALA A 502 -14.97 46.86 -27.19
N ASN A 503 -14.34 46.45 -26.09
CA ASN A 503 -13.75 47.35 -25.09
C ASN A 503 -12.28 47.70 -25.35
N LEU A 504 -11.69 47.27 -26.48
CA LEU A 504 -10.33 47.68 -26.87
C LEU A 504 -10.25 49.20 -27.08
N THR A 505 -9.21 49.84 -26.54
CA THR A 505 -8.95 51.27 -26.75
C THR A 505 -8.53 51.55 -28.19
N PRO A 506 -8.68 52.79 -28.69
CA PRO A 506 -8.20 53.16 -30.01
C PRO A 506 -6.72 52.82 -30.25
N GLU A 507 -5.87 52.99 -29.22
CA GLU A 507 -4.45 52.67 -29.28
C GLU A 507 -4.20 51.15 -29.41
N GLN A 508 -4.99 50.32 -28.73
CA GLN A 508 -4.93 48.87 -28.87
C GLN A 508 -5.34 48.43 -30.28
N LYS A 509 -6.43 48.99 -30.83
CA LYS A 509 -6.88 48.71 -32.20
C LYS A 509 -5.85 49.15 -33.25
N GLU A 510 -5.22 50.30 -33.06
CA GLU A 510 -4.13 50.77 -33.92
C GLU A 510 -2.90 49.85 -33.85
N THR A 511 -2.58 49.35 -32.65
CA THR A 511 -1.46 48.41 -32.47
C THR A 511 -1.73 47.10 -33.21
N ILE A 512 -2.92 46.52 -33.04
CA ILE A 512 -3.35 45.29 -33.71
C ILE A 512 -3.25 45.45 -35.24
N THR A 513 -3.84 46.51 -35.79
CA THR A 513 -3.86 46.74 -37.25
C THR A 513 -2.48 46.99 -37.87
N LYS A 514 -1.50 47.46 -37.08
CA LYS A 514 -0.11 47.62 -37.55
C LYS A 514 0.69 46.33 -37.61
N VAL A 515 0.35 45.35 -36.77
CA VAL A 515 1.15 44.12 -36.60
C VAL A 515 0.56 42.91 -37.30
N VAL A 516 -0.73 42.93 -37.64
CA VAL A 516 -1.36 41.87 -38.45
C VAL A 516 -0.86 41.92 -39.90
N GLY A 517 -0.67 40.74 -40.50
CA GLY A 517 -0.21 40.63 -41.89
C GLY A 517 -1.15 41.32 -42.87
N ALA A 518 -0.60 41.82 -43.99
CA ALA A 518 -1.38 42.53 -45.02
C ALA A 518 -2.58 41.71 -45.55
N ASP A 519 -2.45 40.38 -45.54
CA ASP A 519 -3.48 39.45 -46.02
C ASP A 519 -4.69 39.34 -45.07
N ASP A 520 -4.53 39.68 -43.79
CA ASP A 520 -5.60 39.63 -42.78
C ASP A 520 -6.09 41.01 -42.33
N LEU A 521 -5.40 42.09 -42.70
CA LEU A 521 -5.71 43.45 -42.27
C LEU A 521 -7.18 43.84 -42.49
N SER A 522 -7.76 43.52 -43.65
CA SER A 522 -9.17 43.85 -43.92
C SER A 522 -10.14 43.08 -43.03
N LYS A 523 -9.88 41.78 -42.81
CA LYS A 523 -10.74 40.93 -41.97
C LYS A 523 -10.64 41.33 -40.49
N VAL A 524 -9.43 41.62 -40.03
CA VAL A 524 -9.16 42.10 -38.68
C VAL A 524 -9.85 43.43 -38.43
N GLN A 525 -9.76 44.37 -39.39
CA GLN A 525 -10.46 45.66 -39.30
C GLN A 525 -11.98 45.47 -39.21
N ASP A 526 -12.55 44.60 -40.04
CA ASP A 526 -13.98 44.27 -40.00
C ASP A 526 -14.41 43.71 -38.63
N ILE A 527 -13.60 42.85 -38.00
CA ILE A 527 -13.87 42.31 -36.66
C ILE A 527 -13.74 43.40 -35.58
N LEU A 528 -12.77 44.30 -35.68
CA LEU A 528 -12.57 45.39 -34.71
C LEU A 528 -13.67 46.46 -34.77
N ASP A 529 -14.20 46.73 -35.96
CA ASP A 529 -15.28 47.67 -36.20
C ASP A 529 -16.64 47.05 -35.88
N ASN A 530 -16.77 45.73 -36.04
CA ASN A 530 -17.99 45.00 -35.76
C ASN A 530 -17.71 43.72 -34.92
N PRO A 531 -17.31 43.86 -33.64
CA PRO A 531 -16.96 42.73 -32.78
C PRO A 531 -18.13 41.77 -32.51
N ASN A 532 -19.36 42.23 -32.81
CA ASN A 532 -20.58 41.43 -32.70
C ASN A 532 -21.05 40.85 -34.05
N ALA A 533 -20.42 41.18 -35.20
CA ALA A 533 -20.81 40.61 -36.50
C ALA A 533 -20.54 39.11 -36.59
N SER A 534 -19.48 38.67 -35.91
CA SER A 534 -19.09 37.25 -35.81
C SER A 534 -19.90 36.49 -34.76
N ALA A 535 -20.73 37.19 -33.96
CA ALA A 535 -21.69 36.52 -33.12
C ALA A 535 -22.76 35.91 -34.02
N PRO A 536 -23.06 34.61 -33.92
CA PRO A 536 -24.25 34.05 -34.56
C PRO A 536 -25.44 34.93 -34.16
N ALA A 537 -26.26 35.33 -35.14
CA ALA A 537 -27.49 36.07 -34.89
C ALA A 537 -28.22 35.43 -33.71
N VAL A 538 -28.41 36.17 -32.61
CA VAL A 538 -29.21 35.75 -31.47
C VAL A 538 -30.57 35.32 -32.03
N PRO A 539 -30.90 34.02 -32.11
CA PRO A 539 -32.29 33.65 -32.14
C PRO A 539 -32.82 34.18 -30.82
N SER A 540 -34.00 34.82 -30.82
CA SER A 540 -34.73 35.12 -29.60
C SER A 540 -34.48 34.01 -28.57
N ASN A 541 -33.74 34.35 -27.52
CA ASN A 541 -33.16 33.46 -26.53
C ASN A 541 -33.97 32.14 -26.42
N PRO A 542 -33.50 30.97 -26.87
CA PRO A 542 -33.69 29.85 -25.97
C PRO A 542 -32.92 30.25 -24.72
N ALA A 543 -33.59 30.32 -23.57
CA ALA A 543 -32.96 30.56 -22.28
C ALA A 543 -31.59 29.86 -22.24
N PRO A 544 -30.56 30.46 -21.59
CA PRO A 544 -29.21 29.89 -21.52
C PRO A 544 -29.38 28.40 -21.34
N THR A 545 -28.84 27.59 -22.27
CA THR A 545 -28.87 26.15 -22.13
C THR A 545 -28.07 25.87 -20.88
N THR A 546 -28.79 25.93 -19.76
CA THR A 546 -28.35 25.56 -18.45
C THR A 546 -27.94 24.12 -18.72
N GLN A 547 -26.66 23.82 -18.66
CA GLN A 547 -26.29 22.41 -18.64
C GLN A 547 -26.77 21.87 -17.31
N GLY A 548 -27.31 20.66 -17.34
CA GLY A 548 -27.72 20.03 -16.09
C GLY A 548 -26.49 19.95 -15.20
N LYS A 549 -26.60 20.49 -13.98
CA LYS A 549 -25.53 20.47 -12.99
C LYS A 549 -26.07 19.87 -11.73
N VAL A 550 -25.31 18.97 -11.12
CA VAL A 550 -25.54 18.50 -9.76
C VAL A 550 -24.29 18.73 -8.95
N SER A 551 -24.44 19.21 -7.73
CA SER A 551 -23.35 19.44 -6.78
C SER A 551 -23.77 18.88 -5.44
N VAL A 552 -22.84 18.20 -4.79
CA VAL A 552 -23.01 17.64 -3.46
C VAL A 552 -22.03 18.39 -2.56
N ASP A 553 -22.50 18.85 -1.40
CA ASP A 553 -21.70 19.68 -0.49
C ASP A 553 -20.51 18.95 0.14
N LYS A 554 -20.52 17.63 0.15
CA LYS A 554 -19.50 16.77 0.77
C LYS A 554 -19.22 15.52 -0.07
N THR A 555 -17.99 15.03 0.02
CA THR A 555 -17.52 13.82 -0.69
C THR A 555 -17.61 12.55 0.16
N SER A 556 -17.86 12.67 1.46
CA SER A 556 -17.98 11.52 2.37
C SER A 556 -19.16 11.66 3.33
N LEU A 557 -19.75 10.51 3.69
CA LEU A 557 -20.89 10.39 4.59
C LEU A 557 -20.63 9.22 5.56
N SER A 558 -20.45 9.52 6.84
CA SER A 558 -20.21 8.52 7.88
C SER A 558 -21.51 8.01 8.47
N PHE A 559 -21.60 6.69 8.69
CA PHE A 559 -22.67 6.00 9.43
C PHE A 559 -22.18 5.50 10.81
N GLY A 560 -21.04 6.00 11.27
CA GLY A 560 -20.45 5.69 12.56
C GLY A 560 -19.97 4.25 12.72
N THR A 561 -19.84 3.83 13.98
CA THR A 561 -19.39 2.49 14.39
C THR A 561 -20.52 1.75 15.12
N PRO A 562 -21.57 1.29 14.41
CA PRO A 562 -22.70 0.60 15.02
C PRO A 562 -22.26 -0.75 15.62
N ASN A 563 -22.88 -1.13 16.74
CA ASN A 563 -22.66 -2.45 17.32
C ASN A 563 -23.37 -3.51 16.46
N VAL A 564 -22.64 -4.54 16.01
CA VAL A 564 -23.16 -5.55 15.08
C VAL A 564 -24.37 -6.30 15.63
N THR A 565 -24.48 -6.45 16.95
CA THR A 565 -25.66 -7.08 17.59
C THR A 565 -26.95 -6.29 17.39
N ASP A 566 -26.84 -4.99 17.13
CA ASP A 566 -27.96 -4.06 17.05
C ASP A 566 -28.44 -3.87 15.58
N ILE A 567 -27.70 -4.48 14.63
CA ILE A 567 -28.00 -4.44 13.19
C ILE A 567 -28.92 -5.61 12.85
N GLN A 568 -30.21 -5.33 12.79
CA GLN A 568 -31.24 -6.23 12.24
C GLN A 568 -31.61 -5.77 10.83
N ALA A 569 -32.23 -6.63 10.03
CA ALA A 569 -32.62 -6.28 8.64
C ALA A 569 -33.54 -5.03 8.57
N THR A 570 -34.32 -4.79 9.63
CA THR A 570 -35.22 -3.63 9.78
C THR A 570 -34.61 -2.45 10.54
N SER A 571 -33.39 -2.58 11.09
CA SER A 571 -32.72 -1.49 11.80
C SER A 571 -32.36 -0.38 10.81
N VAL A 572 -32.62 0.88 11.20
CA VAL A 572 -32.19 2.06 10.43
C VAL A 572 -30.91 2.60 11.06
N ILE A 573 -29.80 2.52 10.35
CA ILE A 573 -28.55 3.17 10.73
C ILE A 573 -28.52 4.54 10.08
N LYS A 574 -28.40 5.60 10.88
CA LYS A 574 -28.40 6.98 10.38
C LYS A 574 -26.97 7.47 10.20
N ALA A 575 -26.77 8.27 9.15
CA ALA A 575 -25.53 9.01 8.99
C ALA A 575 -25.37 10.05 10.10
N ASP A 576 -24.12 10.30 10.50
CA ASP A 576 -23.76 11.24 11.57
C ASP A 576 -24.06 12.69 11.19
N THR A 577 -24.09 12.98 9.89
CA THR A 577 -24.39 14.31 9.35
C THR A 577 -25.32 14.21 8.15
N GLY A 578 -26.03 15.30 7.87
CA GLY A 578 -26.83 15.44 6.65
C GLY A 578 -26.01 15.73 5.40
N LEU A 579 -26.69 15.69 4.25
CA LEU A 579 -26.14 15.92 2.92
C LEU A 579 -26.95 17.02 2.23
N ARG A 580 -26.29 17.96 1.55
CA ARG A 580 -26.97 18.95 0.71
C ARG A 580 -26.62 18.73 -0.75
N VAL A 581 -27.65 18.59 -1.58
CA VAL A 581 -27.52 18.35 -3.03
C VAL A 581 -28.24 19.45 -3.76
N THR A 582 -27.50 20.21 -4.56
CA THR A 582 -28.01 21.37 -5.30
C THR A 582 -27.77 21.21 -6.78
N GLY A 583 -28.60 21.85 -7.59
CA GLY A 583 -28.40 21.78 -9.02
C GLY A 583 -29.58 22.21 -9.87
N THR A 584 -29.44 21.94 -11.17
CA THR A 584 -30.45 22.17 -12.19
C THR A 584 -30.57 20.91 -13.03
N VAL A 585 -31.79 20.37 -13.16
CA VAL A 585 -32.12 19.33 -14.13
C VAL A 585 -32.75 20.00 -15.33
N THR A 586 -32.19 19.78 -16.51
CA THR A 586 -32.64 20.51 -17.70
C THR A 586 -33.78 19.78 -18.38
N LYS A 587 -34.56 20.52 -19.17
CA LYS A 587 -35.65 19.95 -19.95
C LYS A 587 -35.16 18.77 -20.79
N GLY A 588 -35.82 17.62 -20.64
CA GLY A 588 -35.42 16.37 -21.29
C GLY A 588 -34.42 15.55 -20.49
N GLN A 589 -34.09 15.93 -19.25
CA GLN A 589 -33.24 15.16 -18.35
C GLN A 589 -33.99 14.65 -17.11
N SER A 590 -33.36 13.69 -16.45
CA SER A 590 -33.72 13.18 -15.13
C SER A 590 -32.49 13.14 -14.23
N LEU A 591 -32.67 13.52 -12.97
CA LEU A 591 -31.71 13.26 -11.91
C LEU A 591 -31.97 11.87 -11.35
N ARG A 592 -30.93 11.04 -11.37
CA ARG A 592 -30.93 9.68 -10.86
C ARG A 592 -29.87 9.54 -9.78
N LEU A 593 -30.17 8.72 -8.78
CA LEU A 593 -29.20 8.29 -7.79
C LEU A 593 -28.94 6.81 -7.95
N LEU A 594 -27.66 6.47 -8.10
CA LEU A 594 -27.17 5.11 -8.03
C LEU A 594 -26.49 4.91 -6.68
N ALA A 595 -26.94 3.90 -5.94
CA ALA A 595 -26.27 3.45 -4.73
C ALA A 595 -25.51 2.16 -5.03
N SER A 596 -24.24 2.08 -4.65
CA SER A 596 -23.48 0.83 -4.75
C SER A 596 -23.79 -0.10 -3.58
N LYS A 597 -23.44 -1.39 -3.76
CA LYS A 597 -23.28 -2.29 -2.62
C LYS A 597 -22.18 -1.77 -1.71
N TRP A 598 -22.33 -2.04 -0.43
CA TRP A 598 -21.33 -1.73 0.59
C TRP A 598 -20.44 -2.95 0.76
N THR A 599 -19.15 -2.77 0.50
CA THR A 599 -18.16 -3.86 0.51
C THR A 599 -17.16 -3.58 1.62
N ALA A 600 -16.80 -4.60 2.38
CA ALA A 600 -15.70 -4.50 3.33
C ALA A 600 -14.44 -4.10 2.56
N LEU A 601 -13.60 -3.23 3.12
CA LEU A 601 -12.39 -2.75 2.43
C LEU A 601 -11.41 -3.90 2.07
N ASP A 602 -11.54 -5.05 2.75
CA ASP A 602 -10.78 -6.27 2.46
C ASP A 602 -11.47 -7.23 1.47
N GLY A 603 -12.62 -6.85 0.91
CA GLY A 603 -13.40 -7.64 -0.05
C GLY A 603 -14.10 -8.87 0.53
N THR A 604 -13.97 -9.17 1.82
CA THR A 604 -14.39 -10.46 2.42
C THR A 604 -15.89 -10.58 2.71
N SER A 605 -16.64 -9.49 2.56
CA SER A 605 -18.09 -9.45 2.75
C SER A 605 -18.68 -8.19 2.12
N SER A 606 -19.94 -8.27 1.69
CA SER A 606 -20.67 -7.15 1.11
C SER A 606 -22.15 -7.25 1.41
N PHE A 607 -22.85 -6.12 1.48
CA PHE A 607 -24.31 -6.07 1.59
C PHE A 607 -24.89 -4.99 0.67
N ALA A 608 -26.17 -5.13 0.33
CA ALA A 608 -26.89 -4.21 -0.56
C ALA A 608 -27.97 -3.46 0.24
N PRO A 609 -27.62 -2.29 0.82
CA PRO A 609 -28.58 -1.57 1.64
C PRO A 609 -29.69 -0.91 0.81
N THR A 610 -30.77 -0.54 1.49
CA THR A 610 -31.71 0.47 0.99
C THR A 610 -31.52 1.76 1.78
N LEU A 611 -31.18 2.83 1.07
CA LEU A 611 -31.00 4.16 1.63
C LEU A 611 -32.32 4.91 1.68
N GLN A 612 -32.61 5.51 2.83
CA GLN A 612 -33.77 6.36 3.05
C GLN A 612 -33.30 7.81 3.07
N LEU A 613 -33.70 8.56 2.06
CA LEU A 613 -33.39 9.97 1.88
C LEU A 613 -34.59 10.77 2.33
N ILE A 614 -34.47 11.42 3.49
CA ILE A 614 -35.52 12.26 4.06
C ILE A 614 -34.99 13.68 4.21
N GLY A 615 -35.74 14.65 3.73
CA GLY A 615 -35.33 16.05 3.76
C GLY A 615 -36.32 17.00 3.10
N GLU A 616 -35.83 18.15 2.68
CA GLU A 616 -36.63 19.21 2.06
C GLU A 616 -35.89 19.79 0.86
N ASP A 617 -36.63 20.01 -0.24
CA ASP A 617 -36.20 20.80 -1.38
C ASP A 617 -36.63 22.25 -1.16
N ALA A 618 -35.67 23.11 -0.81
CA ALA A 618 -35.92 24.51 -0.48
C ALA A 618 -36.36 25.34 -1.68
N VAL A 619 -35.95 24.96 -2.89
CA VAL A 619 -36.31 25.69 -4.13
C VAL A 619 -37.74 25.38 -4.54
N ASN A 620 -38.14 24.12 -4.46
CA ASN A 620 -39.47 23.67 -4.88
C ASN A 620 -40.50 23.59 -3.74
N ASN A 621 -40.09 23.87 -2.50
CA ASN A 621 -40.90 23.78 -1.28
C ASN A 621 -41.60 22.42 -1.14
N LYS A 622 -40.84 21.34 -1.33
CA LYS A 622 -41.33 19.95 -1.32
C LYS A 622 -40.53 19.11 -0.33
N GLY A 623 -41.23 18.30 0.47
CA GLY A 623 -40.59 17.26 1.27
C GLY A 623 -40.02 16.15 0.38
N VAL A 624 -38.81 15.70 0.68
CA VAL A 624 -38.15 14.56 0.05
C VAL A 624 -38.29 13.34 0.96
N ASN A 625 -38.81 12.24 0.42
CA ASN A 625 -38.88 10.94 1.10
C ASN A 625 -38.72 9.84 0.05
N GLN A 626 -37.47 9.44 -0.20
CA GLN A 626 -37.12 8.51 -1.27
C GLN A 626 -36.33 7.31 -0.74
N ALA A 627 -36.65 6.13 -1.25
CA ALA A 627 -35.91 4.89 -0.96
C ALA A 627 -35.07 4.49 -2.18
N VAL A 628 -33.77 4.25 -1.97
CA VAL A 628 -32.83 3.87 -3.03
C VAL A 628 -32.14 2.57 -2.65
N THR A 629 -32.45 1.50 -3.37
CA THR A 629 -31.86 0.18 -3.15
C THR A 629 -30.52 0.07 -3.89
N ALA A 630 -29.50 -0.42 -3.21
CA ALA A 630 -28.17 -0.61 -3.78
C ALA A 630 -28.20 -1.59 -4.96
N GLY A 631 -27.60 -1.18 -6.08
CA GLY A 631 -27.63 -1.89 -7.35
C GLY A 631 -28.71 -1.40 -8.32
N ASP A 632 -29.67 -0.61 -7.86
CA ASP A 632 -30.71 0.00 -8.70
C ASP A 632 -30.41 1.48 -8.96
N SER A 633 -30.93 1.98 -10.09
CA SER A 633 -30.95 3.40 -10.44
C SER A 633 -32.33 3.98 -10.12
N THR A 634 -32.42 4.76 -9.05
CA THR A 634 -33.67 5.44 -8.67
C THR A 634 -33.72 6.83 -9.29
N GLU A 635 -34.79 7.11 -10.01
CA GLU A 635 -35.08 8.46 -10.51
C GLU A 635 -35.68 9.32 -9.40
N LEU A 636 -35.08 10.48 -9.16
CA LEU A 636 -35.45 11.37 -8.07
C LEU A 636 -36.19 12.60 -8.56
N LEU A 637 -35.77 13.13 -9.71
CA LEU A 637 -36.36 14.30 -10.32
C LEU A 637 -36.33 14.17 -11.84
N ARG A 638 -37.36 14.70 -12.50
CA ARG A 638 -37.48 14.70 -13.95
C ARG A 638 -37.97 16.06 -14.42
N ALA A 639 -37.33 16.59 -15.44
CA ALA A 639 -37.69 17.85 -16.08
C ALA A 639 -38.28 17.55 -17.48
N THR A 640 -39.61 17.44 -17.60
CA THR A 640 -40.29 17.19 -18.89
C THR A 640 -40.55 18.46 -19.68
N ASP A 641 -41.10 19.46 -19.01
CA ASP A 641 -41.68 20.63 -19.68
C ASP A 641 -40.72 21.82 -19.67
N ASP A 642 -40.02 22.05 -18.55
CA ASP A 642 -39.06 23.14 -18.31
C ASP A 642 -37.88 22.66 -17.43
N ASN A 643 -36.82 23.47 -17.31
CA ASN A 643 -35.71 23.23 -16.38
C ASN A 643 -36.22 23.28 -14.93
N VAL A 644 -35.69 22.40 -14.08
CA VAL A 644 -36.04 22.33 -12.67
C VAL A 644 -34.78 22.50 -11.83
N ASP A 645 -34.67 23.66 -11.18
CA ASP A 645 -33.69 23.89 -10.11
C ASP A 645 -34.12 23.15 -8.85
N PHE A 646 -33.16 22.67 -8.06
CA PHE A 646 -33.43 22.01 -6.79
C PHE A 646 -32.32 22.32 -5.77
N ASP A 647 -32.71 22.38 -4.51
CA ASP A 647 -31.81 22.52 -3.37
C ASP A 647 -32.30 21.62 -2.23
N VAL A 648 -31.84 20.37 -2.27
CA VAL A 648 -32.28 19.34 -1.35
C VAL A 648 -31.33 19.28 -0.17
N THR A 649 -31.84 19.60 1.02
CA THR A 649 -31.15 19.34 2.28
C THR A 649 -31.72 18.07 2.89
N LEU A 650 -30.88 17.04 3.01
CA LEU A 650 -31.19 15.79 3.68
C LEU A 650 -30.69 15.87 5.12
N ASP A 651 -31.57 16.18 6.06
CA ASP A 651 -31.22 16.36 7.48
C ASP A 651 -30.62 15.09 8.10
N SER A 652 -30.98 13.91 7.57
CA SER A 652 -30.37 12.63 7.92
C SER A 652 -30.59 11.60 6.81
N VAL A 653 -29.53 10.88 6.44
CA VAL A 653 -29.59 9.74 5.52
C VAL A 653 -29.65 8.45 6.34
N GLY A 654 -30.72 7.67 6.18
CA GLY A 654 -30.88 6.38 6.83
C GLY A 654 -30.46 5.21 5.93
N MET A 655 -30.01 4.11 6.53
CA MET A 655 -29.65 2.88 5.84
C MET A 655 -30.38 1.69 6.48
N THR A 656 -31.02 0.87 5.64
CA THR A 656 -31.75 -0.33 6.04
C THR A 656 -31.34 -1.54 5.20
N ASN A 657 -31.86 -2.73 5.52
CA ASN A 657 -31.57 -3.97 4.81
C ASN A 657 -30.07 -4.36 4.88
N ILE A 658 -29.48 -4.19 6.06
CA ILE A 658 -28.07 -4.49 6.32
C ILE A 658 -27.98 -5.93 6.85
N THR A 659 -27.43 -6.84 6.05
CA THR A 659 -27.32 -8.26 6.39
C THR A 659 -25.93 -8.80 6.05
N GLY A 660 -25.38 -9.71 6.88
CA GLY A 660 -24.09 -10.34 6.58
C GLY A 660 -22.86 -9.50 6.94
N VAL A 661 -23.04 -8.44 7.73
CA VAL A 661 -21.95 -7.64 8.28
C VAL A 661 -21.20 -8.40 9.37
N LYS A 662 -19.87 -8.30 9.35
CA LYS A 662 -18.93 -8.90 10.30
C LYS A 662 -18.34 -7.83 11.23
N ALA A 663 -18.19 -8.16 12.51
CA ALA A 663 -17.56 -7.29 13.49
C ALA A 663 -16.09 -6.98 13.15
N GLY A 664 -15.65 -5.76 13.47
CA GLY A 664 -14.28 -5.30 13.25
C GLY A 664 -13.93 -5.02 11.78
N LYS A 665 -14.92 -4.85 10.90
CA LYS A 665 -14.72 -4.53 9.48
C LYS A 665 -15.26 -3.15 9.15
N THR A 666 -14.53 -2.43 8.29
CA THR A 666 -14.97 -1.17 7.69
C THR A 666 -15.59 -1.45 6.33
N TYR A 667 -16.79 -0.95 6.09
CA TYR A 667 -17.50 -1.07 4.82
C TYR A 667 -17.57 0.28 4.14
N ALA A 668 -17.40 0.29 2.82
CA ALA A 668 -17.57 1.46 1.99
C ALA A 668 -18.53 1.16 0.84
N GLY A 669 -19.32 2.17 0.46
CA GLY A 669 -20.12 2.19 -0.74
C GLY A 669 -20.15 3.61 -1.31
N SER A 670 -20.69 3.76 -2.51
CA SER A 670 -20.78 5.04 -3.20
C SER A 670 -22.25 5.42 -3.45
N LEU A 671 -22.49 6.73 -3.43
CA LEU A 671 -23.71 7.36 -3.90
C LEU A 671 -23.34 8.23 -5.10
N THR A 672 -23.88 7.90 -6.26
CA THR A 672 -23.56 8.60 -7.52
C THR A 672 -24.81 9.29 -8.05
N TRP A 673 -24.79 10.61 -8.03
CA TRP A 673 -25.81 11.46 -8.63
C TRP A 673 -25.51 11.62 -10.12
N GLN A 674 -26.47 11.27 -10.97
CA GLN A 674 -26.31 11.28 -12.41
C GLN A 674 -27.45 12.03 -13.07
N LEU A 675 -27.11 12.83 -14.07
CA LEU A 675 -28.08 13.47 -14.96
C LEU A 675 -28.15 12.66 -16.24
N ASN A 676 -29.32 12.11 -16.52
CA ASN A 676 -29.54 11.24 -17.66
C ASN A 676 -30.58 11.86 -18.60
N ASN A 677 -30.30 11.83 -19.90
CA ASN A 677 -31.25 12.23 -20.93
C ASN A 677 -32.43 11.24 -20.98
N LEU A 678 -33.63 11.76 -21.20
CA LEU A 678 -34.84 10.95 -21.34
C LEU A 678 -34.86 10.21 -22.69
N PRO A 679 -35.51 9.03 -22.78
CA PRO A 679 -35.60 8.30 -24.04
C PRO A 679 -36.28 9.14 -25.13
N GLY A 680 -35.61 9.33 -26.27
CA GLY A 680 -36.15 10.09 -27.41
C GLY A 680 -35.88 11.60 -27.39
N THR A 681 -35.17 12.12 -26.39
CA THR A 681 -34.72 13.52 -26.35
C THR A 681 -33.24 13.62 -26.69
N THR A 682 -32.90 14.29 -27.78
CA THR A 682 -31.52 14.74 -28.07
C THR A 682 -31.33 16.12 -27.42
N THR A 683 -30.47 16.22 -26.42
CA THR A 683 -29.98 17.52 -25.93
C THR A 683 -28.68 17.86 -26.66
N ASN A 684 -28.60 19.08 -27.22
CA ASN A 684 -27.36 19.67 -27.72
C ASN A 684 -26.39 19.98 -26.59
#